data_AF-A0A926Y451-F1
#
_entry.id   AF-A0A926Y451-F1
#
_cell.length_a   1.000
_cell.length_b   1.000
_cell.length_c   1.000
_cell.angle_alpha   90.00
_cell.angle_beta   90.00
_cell.angle_gamma   90.00
#
_symmetry.space_group_name_H-M   'P 1'
#
loop_
_entity.id
_entity.type
_entity.pdbx_description
1 polymer ?
#
loop_
_entity_poly.entity_id
_entity_poly.type
_entity_poly.pdbx_seq_one_letter_code
_entity_poly.pdbx_strand_id
1 'polypeptide(L)'
;MKLHLFAIKLLAGFLLCSSVQYVSVAQKQPEPNCGTEISPEQAKALQQQAILAFKRKMATNGVFTTVTYVPIRPHIIRRSDGTGGFDLASLNTVMAATNRYYMTNGLGIQFYFAGEMPHYINSDSWYYNFPYYNLLPLDPHDVTNAMNQYYPYSIESSAAAGYAFYPDNSIVSTRSVISTNQSNDYIGNHLIPHELGHNFSLLHTHGASNGTVRTDELVTRGAGANCTAAGDFICDTPADPYLIGNQYEYVTVDGCLQYSPNNVYRDANGDPYTPSITNIMSYYHYYETDCPSHFTPGQYERIQGGLAVRQGHTAYTLDYPAVNVAPVTNLNATPNSLWVQLSWQDNANNEMGYFIERSTSPSAGFVSVGGVEPNATSFTDRTISPNTTYYYRIRPSNTTTGNLSPNATITTSAIPPITGLTTTNITGTSAQLIWNSLGDGVEYDVQWRQIGNATWNVVRRISAPTTQIGPLLTITDYEWQVKPSIGSTYSGTVTFSTVCPIPNNLFSASERIRAVLSWGGVSNQTYTLQWRQAGTSDWTTVNNLTTNTYTLKELASTTVYEWRVQDVCSPTVQSEFSAPQSFTTRSCQLPYSTSLNSVSGDFASLSWFFSTPDPPRTVDLRYRPVGTPTWTTISSLTTTYTTGTYQLTGLANNTVYEWQLRSVCSSTDQTDYTAPNSFTTICRTPGSLLAKTSATQAQLSWRITPFTQSGNTFIVQYRPVGSSNWTTTTSTVTSFTGGSANLSGLTTGTTYEWRVQTTCSLTALSDFSNIAQFTTNCSVPLANGFSVAFVTSNSAQLNWTIMDDPANHYDVRYRVVGSSSWTTISTLGTNVTLTGLTNYTSYEWQVRTVCYENESAGFTAGPNFTTLCRAPIFRVASPQVTAATLNWELIGGNVTYNIQYRKSGTTNWTTINNVTSASYIVTNLTANTTYEWQLATICSDGITIGYSQGANFTTYACDKPSVNAATNITTNSAQLNWYFSYPSADTRFQARYRAVGATDWITLDNLMSTSSLGYTIINGLASGTTYEWQIRTICSASESSDFTTISTSYSRFQTLTPCPIMYTIQTGLWNDPSTWSCNRIPTSDDAVQIKHAVIIPASYIANARRINYDAGKAVKYGTDARLKTGF
;
A
#
# COMPACT_ATOMS: atom_id res chain seq x y z
N MET A 1 -28.02 -12.23 56.20
CA MET A 1 -28.03 -13.71 56.30
C MET A 1 -29.09 -14.21 55.33
N LYS A 2 -28.67 -14.88 54.25
CA LYS A 2 -29.39 -15.88 53.41
C LYS A 2 -30.70 -15.42 52.73
N LEU A 3 -31.04 -15.79 51.49
CA LEU A 3 -30.40 -16.43 50.33
C LEU A 3 -31.53 -16.55 49.27
N HIS A 4 -31.15 -16.69 47.99
CA HIS A 4 -31.89 -17.35 46.88
C HIS A 4 -32.76 -16.49 45.94
N LEU A 5 -32.28 -16.21 44.70
CA LEU A 5 -32.19 -17.07 43.48
C LEU A 5 -33.56 -17.02 42.73
N PHE A 6 -33.75 -16.87 41.42
CA PHE A 6 -33.02 -17.18 40.17
C PHE A 6 -33.71 -16.42 39.00
N ALA A 7 -32.98 -15.82 38.04
CA ALA A 7 -32.67 -16.36 36.69
C ALA A 7 -33.88 -16.42 35.73
N ILE A 8 -33.87 -15.83 34.53
CA ILE A 8 -33.40 -16.42 33.24
C ILE A 8 -33.73 -15.34 32.16
N LYS A 9 -32.74 -14.79 31.42
CA LYS A 9 -32.36 -15.14 30.03
C LYS A 9 -33.45 -14.75 28.99
N LEU A 10 -33.20 -14.25 27.78
CA LEU A 10 -32.07 -14.38 26.85
C LEU A 10 -32.46 -13.65 25.54
N LEU A 11 -31.45 -13.39 24.69
CA LEU A 11 -31.49 -13.35 23.22
C LEU A 11 -32.29 -12.18 22.58
N ALA A 12 -31.91 -11.60 21.44
CA ALA A 12 -30.71 -11.58 20.62
C ALA A 12 -31.07 -10.82 19.33
N GLY A 13 -30.04 -10.33 18.67
CA GLY A 13 -30.00 -10.20 17.21
C GLY A 13 -30.47 -8.84 16.71
N PHE A 14 -29.66 -8.02 16.04
CA PHE A 14 -28.73 -8.23 14.92
C PHE A 14 -29.26 -7.39 13.74
N LEU A 15 -28.33 -6.90 12.91
CA LEU A 15 -28.48 -6.53 11.49
C LEU A 15 -29.13 -5.13 11.27
N LEU A 16 -28.55 -4.17 10.52
CA LEU A 16 -27.82 -4.28 9.24
C LEU A 16 -27.12 -2.95 8.83
N CYS A 17 -25.97 -3.12 8.17
CA CYS A 17 -25.46 -2.45 6.94
C CYS A 17 -25.10 -0.95 6.83
N SER A 18 -23.83 -0.75 6.41
CA SER A 18 -23.27 0.17 5.38
C SER A 18 -23.28 1.69 5.67
N SER A 19 -22.26 2.50 5.38
CA SER A 19 -21.07 2.40 4.51
C SER A 19 -20.10 3.55 4.84
N VAL A 20 -18.80 3.30 4.89
CA VAL A 20 -17.73 4.33 4.87
C VAL A 20 -17.23 4.46 3.43
N GLN A 21 -17.21 5.68 2.89
CA GLN A 21 -16.51 5.98 1.63
C GLN A 21 -15.11 6.53 1.89
N TYR A 22 -14.17 5.95 1.16
CA TYR A 22 -12.75 6.27 1.08
C TYR A 22 -12.50 7.61 0.38
N VAL A 23 -11.50 8.37 0.85
CA VAL A 23 -10.73 9.29 0.01
C VAL A 23 -9.29 8.82 0.02
N SER A 24 -8.80 8.46 -1.16
CA SER A 24 -7.46 7.94 -1.41
C SER A 24 -6.41 9.04 -1.32
N VAL A 25 -5.42 8.85 -0.46
CA VAL A 25 -4.11 9.46 -0.62
C VAL A 25 -3.20 8.35 -1.15
N ALA A 26 -2.72 8.51 -2.38
CA ALA A 26 -1.76 7.58 -2.95
C ALA A 26 -0.42 7.72 -2.19
N GLN A 27 -0.13 6.75 -1.32
CA GLN A 27 1.22 6.49 -0.85
C GLN A 27 1.65 5.06 -1.21
N LYS A 28 2.93 5.02 -1.54
CA LYS A 28 3.70 3.99 -2.23
C LYS A 28 3.86 2.74 -1.33
N GLN A 29 3.76 1.55 -1.93
CA GLN A 29 3.87 0.23 -1.28
C GLN A 29 5.08 0.11 -0.34
N PRO A 30 4.93 -0.59 0.80
CA PRO A 30 5.56 -1.92 0.92
C PRO A 30 4.75 -2.96 1.75
N GLU A 31 5.08 -4.24 1.54
CA GLU A 31 4.67 -5.45 2.28
C GLU A 31 5.96 -6.15 2.78
N PRO A 32 5.95 -7.04 3.81
CA PRO A 32 5.10 -7.15 4.98
C PRO A 32 5.90 -6.87 6.29
N ASN A 33 5.21 -6.67 7.42
CA ASN A 33 5.56 -7.15 8.79
C ASN A 33 5.30 -6.12 9.91
N CYS A 34 4.47 -6.56 10.86
CA CYS A 34 4.00 -5.92 12.11
C CYS A 34 3.25 -4.58 11.98
N GLY A 35 2.02 -4.58 12.51
CA GLY A 35 1.07 -3.47 12.42
C GLY A 35 1.11 -2.42 13.54
N THR A 36 2.06 -2.53 14.48
CA THR A 36 2.02 -1.80 15.75
C THR A 36 2.80 -0.49 15.70
N GLU A 37 2.14 0.63 15.35
CA GLU A 37 2.78 1.97 15.27
C GLU A 37 2.26 2.96 16.33
N ILE A 38 3.15 3.82 16.85
CA ILE A 38 2.83 4.92 17.79
C ILE A 38 3.62 6.19 17.45
N SER A 39 3.15 7.36 17.88
CA SER A 39 3.85 8.63 17.63
C SER A 39 5.17 8.75 18.41
N PRO A 40 6.14 9.55 17.96
CA PRO A 40 7.40 9.79 18.68
C PRO A 40 7.20 10.30 20.12
N GLU A 41 6.16 11.10 20.37
CA GLU A 41 5.81 11.61 21.69
C GLU A 41 5.26 10.49 22.59
N GLN A 42 4.40 9.62 22.04
CA GLN A 42 3.89 8.44 22.76
C GLN A 42 5.02 7.47 23.08
N ALA A 43 5.92 7.23 22.12
CA ALA A 43 7.11 6.40 22.29
C ALA A 43 8.00 6.91 23.43
N LYS A 44 8.28 8.21 23.47
CA LYS A 44 9.06 8.85 24.54
C LYS A 44 8.35 8.78 25.90
N ALA A 45 7.04 8.98 25.94
CA ALA A 45 6.26 8.89 27.18
C ALA A 45 6.28 7.47 27.74
N LEU A 46 6.04 6.47 26.89
CA LEU A 46 6.17 5.06 27.23
C LEU A 46 7.60 4.76 27.70
N GLN A 47 8.60 5.37 27.06
CA GLN A 47 10.00 5.29 27.46
C GLN A 47 10.22 5.68 28.91
N GLN A 48 9.81 6.90 29.25
CA GLN A 48 9.97 7.45 30.57
C GLN A 48 9.19 6.66 31.63
N GLN A 49 7.99 6.19 31.29
CA GLN A 49 7.17 5.37 32.19
C GLN A 49 7.86 4.07 32.57
N ALA A 50 8.35 3.30 31.59
CA ALA A 50 9.01 2.03 31.89
C ALA A 50 10.35 2.19 32.61
N ILE A 51 11.14 3.24 32.31
CA ILE A 51 12.37 3.56 33.07
C ILE A 51 12.02 3.91 34.52
N LEU A 52 10.98 4.72 34.74
CA LEU A 52 10.57 5.12 36.08
C LEU A 52 10.00 3.95 36.88
N ALA A 53 9.18 3.10 36.26
CA ALA A 53 8.65 1.89 36.88
C ALA A 53 9.77 0.93 37.26
N PHE A 54 10.75 0.72 36.37
CA PHE A 54 11.94 -0.08 36.64
C PHE A 54 12.73 0.47 37.84
N LYS A 55 13.03 1.77 37.86
CA LYS A 55 13.74 2.42 38.98
C LYS A 55 12.98 2.30 40.31
N ARG A 56 11.66 2.48 40.31
CA ARG A 56 10.81 2.32 41.51
C ARG A 56 10.83 0.88 42.03
N LYS A 57 10.79 -0.09 41.13
CA LYS A 57 10.83 -1.51 41.49
C LYS A 57 12.20 -1.94 42.02
N MET A 58 13.29 -1.43 41.44
CA MET A 58 14.64 -1.60 41.97
C MET A 58 14.83 -0.93 43.35
N ALA A 59 14.24 0.25 43.55
CA ALA A 59 14.30 0.98 44.84
C ALA A 59 13.52 0.30 45.98
N THR A 60 12.62 -0.63 45.66
CA THR A 60 11.82 -1.40 46.65
C THR A 60 12.41 -2.78 46.94
N ASN A 61 13.65 -3.08 46.52
CA ASN A 61 14.24 -4.43 46.51
C ASN A 61 13.37 -5.46 45.77
N GLY A 62 12.52 -5.03 44.82
CA GLY A 62 11.83 -5.92 43.88
C GLY A 62 12.82 -6.43 42.84
N VAL A 63 13.70 -7.34 43.25
CA VAL A 63 14.88 -7.68 42.45
C VAL A 63 14.50 -8.53 41.24
N PHE A 64 14.82 -8.05 40.04
CA PHE A 64 14.78 -8.83 38.79
C PHE A 64 16.01 -9.76 38.65
N THR A 65 16.53 -10.30 39.76
CA THR A 65 17.69 -11.22 39.80
C THR A 65 17.30 -12.69 39.81
N THR A 66 16.01 -12.99 39.60
CA THR A 66 15.49 -14.36 39.45
C THR A 66 14.52 -14.40 38.27
N VAL A 67 14.22 -15.60 37.78
CA VAL A 67 13.21 -15.80 36.73
C VAL A 67 11.86 -15.23 37.18
N THR A 68 11.29 -14.35 36.36
CA THR A 68 9.90 -13.87 36.53
C THR A 68 9.00 -14.65 35.59
N TYR A 69 8.04 -15.36 36.16
CA TYR A 69 7.07 -16.11 35.37
C TYR A 69 5.91 -15.22 34.95
N VAL A 70 5.58 -15.21 33.66
CA VAL A 70 4.47 -14.44 33.10
C VAL A 70 3.47 -15.39 32.42
N PRO A 71 2.20 -15.44 32.85
CA PRO A 71 1.21 -16.32 32.24
C PRO A 71 0.77 -15.80 30.88
N ILE A 72 0.69 -16.71 29.90
CA ILE A 72 0.06 -16.51 28.59
C ILE A 72 -1.21 -17.34 28.55
N ARG A 73 -2.36 -16.73 28.24
CA ARG A 73 -3.59 -17.44 27.90
C ARG A 73 -3.65 -17.64 26.38
N PRO A 74 -3.46 -18.87 25.88
CA PRO A 74 -3.56 -19.13 24.46
C PRO A 74 -5.03 -19.27 24.03
N HIS A 75 -5.46 -18.41 23.11
CA HIS A 75 -6.75 -18.46 22.43
C HIS A 75 -6.55 -19.02 21.02
N ILE A 76 -6.78 -20.32 20.85
CA ILE A 76 -6.58 -21.01 19.57
C ILE A 76 -7.86 -20.89 18.75
N ILE A 77 -7.75 -20.22 17.59
CA ILE A 77 -8.86 -20.09 16.65
C ILE A 77 -8.88 -21.31 15.75
N ARG A 78 -10.05 -21.92 15.60
CA ARG A 78 -10.27 -23.10 14.76
C ARG A 78 -11.44 -22.87 13.81
N ARG A 79 -11.62 -23.79 12.88
CA ARG A 79 -12.83 -23.86 12.05
C ARG A 79 -14.05 -24.16 12.90
N SER A 80 -15.23 -23.84 12.39
CA SER A 80 -16.50 -24.03 13.11
C SER A 80 -16.78 -25.50 13.48
N ASP A 81 -16.22 -26.44 12.70
CA ASP A 81 -16.29 -27.89 12.96
C ASP A 81 -15.29 -28.38 14.03
N GLY A 82 -14.50 -27.47 14.60
CA GLY A 82 -13.49 -27.76 15.62
C GLY A 82 -12.17 -28.30 15.08
N THR A 83 -12.02 -28.42 13.75
CA THR A 83 -10.78 -28.83 13.09
C THR A 83 -9.87 -27.65 12.78
N GLY A 84 -8.59 -27.95 12.48
CA GLY A 84 -7.56 -26.93 12.30
C GLY A 84 -7.20 -26.24 13.60
N GLY A 85 -6.58 -25.07 13.47
CA GLY A 85 -6.01 -24.31 14.57
C GLY A 85 -4.59 -24.76 14.89
N PHE A 86 -3.88 -23.92 15.65
CA PHE A 86 -2.49 -24.18 16.01
C PHE A 86 -2.41 -25.33 17.01
N ASP A 87 -1.64 -26.37 16.68
CA ASP A 87 -1.53 -27.57 17.50
C ASP A 87 -0.62 -27.36 18.72
N LEU A 88 -0.78 -28.20 19.74
CA LEU A 88 -0.03 -28.07 20.99
C LEU A 88 1.47 -28.36 20.84
N ALA A 89 1.89 -29.23 19.92
CA ALA A 89 3.31 -29.51 19.71
C ALA A 89 4.01 -28.25 19.17
N SER A 90 3.41 -27.64 18.14
CA SER A 90 3.85 -26.37 17.56
C SER A 90 3.82 -25.25 18.57
N LEU A 91 2.73 -25.12 19.35
CA LEU A 91 2.59 -24.09 20.39
C LEU A 91 3.69 -24.19 21.47
N ASN A 92 3.99 -25.41 21.95
CA ASN A 92 5.08 -25.62 22.91
C ASN A 92 6.45 -25.34 22.27
N THR A 93 6.66 -25.76 21.01
CA THR A 93 7.91 -25.52 20.27
C THR A 93 8.21 -24.02 20.14
N VAL A 94 7.25 -23.23 19.67
CA VAL A 94 7.45 -21.78 19.44
C VAL A 94 7.57 -21.00 20.75
N MET A 95 6.86 -21.42 21.80
CA MET A 95 6.98 -20.79 23.12
C MET A 95 8.30 -21.17 23.82
N ALA A 96 8.83 -22.38 23.62
CA ALA A 96 10.16 -22.75 24.06
C ALA A 96 11.25 -21.90 23.38
N ALA A 97 11.13 -21.69 22.07
CA ALA A 97 12.00 -20.77 21.34
C ALA A 97 11.88 -19.33 21.85
N THR A 98 10.65 -18.85 22.10
CA THR A 98 10.40 -17.51 22.66
C THR A 98 11.04 -17.35 24.04
N ASN A 99 10.88 -18.32 24.94
CA ASN A 99 11.48 -18.33 26.27
C ASN A 99 13.01 -18.21 26.24
N ARG A 100 13.67 -18.70 25.18
CA ARG A 100 15.12 -18.56 25.00
C ARG A 100 15.56 -17.11 24.81
N TYR A 101 14.75 -16.28 24.11
CA TYR A 101 15.07 -14.87 23.86
C TYR A 101 14.75 -13.93 25.01
N TYR A 102 13.84 -14.33 25.90
CA TYR A 102 13.49 -13.53 27.09
C TYR A 102 14.32 -13.89 28.33
N MET A 103 15.31 -14.77 28.15
CA MET A 103 16.19 -15.29 29.18
C MET A 103 17.65 -15.05 28.81
N THR A 104 18.37 -14.31 29.65
CA THR A 104 19.83 -14.13 29.55
C THR A 104 20.49 -14.80 30.75
N ASN A 105 21.35 -15.80 30.50
CA ASN A 105 22.10 -16.53 31.54
C ASN A 105 21.23 -17.10 32.69
N GLY A 106 19.99 -17.52 32.38
CA GLY A 106 19.05 -18.05 33.38
C GLY A 106 18.31 -16.99 34.20
N LEU A 107 18.36 -15.72 33.79
CA LEU A 107 17.63 -14.60 34.39
C LEU A 107 16.74 -13.94 33.31
N GLY A 108 15.56 -13.44 33.69
CA GLY A 108 14.65 -12.77 32.76
C GLY A 108 13.20 -13.19 32.93
N ILE A 109 12.46 -13.23 31.82
CA ILE A 109 11.05 -13.62 31.78
C ILE A 109 10.95 -15.04 31.22
N GLN A 110 10.22 -15.91 31.92
CA GLN A 110 9.74 -17.18 31.36
C GLN A 110 8.22 -17.17 31.27
N PHE A 111 7.71 -17.46 30.08
CA PHE A 111 6.30 -17.64 29.84
C PHE A 111 5.85 -19.08 30.15
N TYR A 112 4.64 -19.21 30.68
CA TYR A 112 3.94 -20.48 30.86
C TYR A 112 2.48 -20.33 30.45
N PHE A 113 1.84 -21.43 30.09
CA PHE A 113 0.44 -21.40 29.67
C PHE A 113 -0.51 -21.36 30.87
N ALA A 114 -1.48 -20.47 30.81
CA ALA A 114 -2.54 -20.32 31.80
C ALA A 114 -3.65 -21.37 31.58
N GLY A 115 -3.81 -22.27 32.55
CA GLY A 115 -4.86 -23.29 32.60
C GLY A 115 -4.39 -24.69 32.21
N GLU A 116 -5.31 -25.67 32.27
CA GLU A 116 -5.04 -27.08 31.90
C GLU A 116 -5.25 -27.34 30.40
N MET A 117 -5.92 -26.42 29.70
CA MET A 117 -6.14 -26.48 28.25
C MET A 117 -6.18 -25.07 27.64
N PRO A 118 -5.84 -24.91 26.35
CA PRO A 118 -6.07 -23.67 25.63
C PRO A 118 -7.54 -23.27 25.63
N HIS A 119 -7.79 -21.97 25.46
CA HIS A 119 -9.13 -21.49 25.14
C HIS A 119 -9.39 -21.65 23.65
N TYR A 120 -10.36 -22.46 23.27
CA TYR A 120 -10.66 -22.71 21.87
C TYR A 120 -11.84 -21.88 21.38
N ILE A 121 -11.67 -21.24 20.22
CA ILE A 121 -12.69 -20.41 19.58
C ILE A 121 -12.94 -20.98 18.19
N ASN A 122 -14.13 -21.54 17.97
CA ASN A 122 -14.51 -22.13 16.68
C ASN A 122 -15.24 -21.09 15.84
N SER A 123 -14.60 -20.59 14.79
CA SER A 123 -15.13 -19.56 13.90
C SER A 123 -14.40 -19.56 12.57
N ASP A 124 -15.06 -20.00 11.50
CA ASP A 124 -14.46 -19.96 10.15
C ASP A 124 -14.10 -18.53 9.72
N SER A 125 -14.89 -17.54 10.14
CA SER A 125 -14.62 -16.13 9.85
C SER A 125 -13.32 -15.68 10.51
N TRP A 126 -13.10 -15.99 11.79
CA TRP A 126 -11.87 -15.59 12.47
C TRP A 126 -10.67 -16.48 12.13
N TYR A 127 -10.92 -17.71 11.66
CA TYR A 127 -9.86 -18.60 11.25
C TYR A 127 -9.10 -18.03 10.05
N TYR A 128 -9.80 -17.64 8.98
CA TYR A 128 -9.18 -17.12 7.75
C TYR A 128 -9.05 -15.60 7.69
N ASN A 129 -9.93 -14.87 8.37
CA ASN A 129 -10.03 -13.42 8.27
C ASN A 129 -10.12 -12.84 9.69
N PHE A 130 -9.04 -12.94 10.45
CA PHE A 130 -9.01 -12.36 11.78
C PHE A 130 -8.96 -10.83 11.71
N PRO A 131 -9.85 -10.11 12.44
CA PRO A 131 -9.97 -8.65 12.31
C PRO A 131 -8.70 -7.95 12.76
N TYR A 132 -8.35 -6.85 12.08
CA TYR A 132 -7.22 -6.00 12.43
C TYR A 132 -7.64 -4.77 13.26
N TYR A 133 -8.76 -4.12 12.91
CA TYR A 133 -9.17 -2.84 13.50
C TYR A 133 -10.30 -2.94 14.55
N ASN A 134 -11.15 -3.96 14.46
CA ASN A 134 -12.30 -4.12 15.34
C ASN A 134 -12.14 -5.35 16.23
N LEU A 135 -11.53 -5.15 17.40
CA LEU A 135 -11.26 -6.22 18.36
C LEU A 135 -12.26 -6.30 19.52
N LEU A 136 -13.32 -5.48 19.49
CA LEU A 136 -14.40 -5.55 20.49
C LEU A 136 -15.01 -6.95 20.65
N PRO A 137 -15.16 -7.77 19.57
CA PRO A 137 -15.67 -9.13 19.72
C PRO A 137 -14.76 -10.06 20.54
N LEU A 138 -13.51 -9.69 20.79
CA LEU A 138 -12.57 -10.47 21.60
C LEU A 138 -12.73 -10.22 23.11
N ASP A 139 -13.35 -9.10 23.51
CA ASP A 139 -13.51 -8.69 24.91
C ASP A 139 -14.07 -9.80 25.83
N PRO A 140 -15.07 -10.61 25.41
CA PRO A 140 -15.59 -11.69 26.24
C PRO A 140 -14.63 -12.85 26.46
N HIS A 141 -13.56 -12.94 25.66
CA HIS A 141 -12.60 -14.04 25.71
C HIS A 141 -11.37 -13.72 26.54
N ASP A 142 -11.04 -12.45 26.75
CA ASP A 142 -9.86 -12.04 27.52
C ASP A 142 -9.94 -12.54 28.97
N VAL A 143 -8.80 -12.91 29.52
CA VAL A 143 -8.62 -13.12 30.96
C VAL A 143 -7.82 -11.97 31.57
N THR A 144 -8.22 -11.52 32.77
CA THR A 144 -7.60 -10.38 33.46
C THR A 144 -6.29 -10.74 34.15
N ASN A 145 -5.93 -12.01 34.27
CA ASN A 145 -4.78 -12.47 35.04
C ASN A 145 -3.68 -13.08 34.17
N ALA A 146 -3.74 -12.93 32.83
CA ALA A 146 -2.70 -13.38 31.91
C ALA A 146 -2.58 -12.46 30.69
N MET A 147 -1.49 -12.60 29.95
CA MET A 147 -1.36 -12.02 28.61
C MET A 147 -2.22 -12.83 27.63
N ASN A 148 -3.08 -12.18 26.86
CA ASN A 148 -4.03 -12.86 25.97
C ASN A 148 -3.43 -13.00 24.57
N GLN A 149 -3.07 -14.22 24.14
CA GLN A 149 -2.46 -14.46 22.82
C GLN A 149 -3.42 -15.24 21.91
N TYR A 150 -3.80 -14.65 20.78
CA TYR A 150 -4.73 -15.22 19.81
C TYR A 150 -3.97 -15.81 18.62
N TYR A 151 -4.37 -17.01 18.19
CA TYR A 151 -3.71 -17.75 17.11
C TYR A 151 -4.70 -18.06 15.97
N PRO A 152 -5.00 -17.08 15.09
CA PRO A 152 -5.70 -17.33 13.83
C PRO A 152 -4.80 -17.94 12.75
N TYR A 153 -5.40 -18.56 11.73
CA TYR A 153 -4.63 -19.02 10.58
C TYR A 153 -4.17 -17.85 9.69
N SER A 154 -5.00 -16.82 9.50
CA SER A 154 -4.63 -15.58 8.82
C SER A 154 -5.39 -14.35 9.31
N ILE A 155 -4.82 -13.16 9.07
CA ILE A 155 -5.32 -11.84 9.47
C ILE A 155 -5.84 -11.09 8.23
N GLU A 156 -6.89 -10.28 8.37
CA GLU A 156 -7.59 -9.58 7.26
C GLU A 156 -6.73 -8.62 6.42
N SER A 157 -5.62 -8.09 6.97
CA SER A 157 -4.70 -7.22 6.24
C SER A 157 -3.58 -8.04 5.60
N SER A 158 -3.30 -7.86 4.30
CA SER A 158 -2.23 -8.58 3.59
C SER A 158 -0.82 -8.34 4.16
N ALA A 159 -0.61 -7.22 4.85
CA ALA A 159 0.72 -6.72 5.21
C ALA A 159 1.30 -7.16 6.58
N ALA A 160 0.58 -7.87 7.46
CA ALA A 160 1.08 -8.18 8.80
C ALA A 160 0.90 -9.65 9.22
N ALA A 161 1.99 -10.31 9.61
CA ALA A 161 1.99 -11.67 10.17
C ALA A 161 1.57 -11.72 11.66
N GLY A 162 1.57 -10.57 12.34
CA GLY A 162 1.14 -10.42 13.73
C GLY A 162 1.02 -8.95 14.12
N TYR A 163 0.41 -8.71 15.28
CA TYR A 163 0.37 -7.39 15.92
C TYR A 163 0.14 -7.52 17.44
N ALA A 164 0.48 -6.46 18.16
CA ALA A 164 0.46 -6.38 19.62
C ALA A 164 0.05 -4.99 20.08
N PHE A 165 -0.12 -4.83 21.40
CA PHE A 165 -0.39 -3.54 22.02
C PHE A 165 0.67 -3.20 23.04
N TYR A 166 1.09 -1.93 23.06
CA TYR A 166 1.97 -1.40 24.09
C TYR A 166 1.29 -1.42 25.47
N PRO A 167 2.05 -1.44 26.59
CA PRO A 167 1.48 -1.36 27.92
C PRO A 167 0.55 -0.17 28.11
N ASP A 168 -0.69 -0.48 28.49
CA ASP A 168 -1.70 0.47 28.94
C ASP A 168 -2.51 -0.16 30.09
N ASN A 169 -3.21 0.64 30.89
CA ASN A 169 -4.06 0.14 31.99
C ASN A 169 -5.44 -0.31 31.47
N SER A 170 -5.42 -1.14 30.43
CA SER A 170 -6.59 -1.72 29.76
C SER A 170 -6.31 -3.19 29.46
N ILE A 171 -7.30 -4.05 29.66
CA ILE A 171 -7.18 -5.49 29.34
C ILE A 171 -6.84 -5.73 27.86
N VAL A 172 -7.33 -4.86 26.95
CA VAL A 172 -7.04 -4.92 25.52
C VAL A 172 -5.54 -4.82 25.25
N SER A 173 -4.81 -4.07 26.08
CA SER A 173 -3.36 -3.91 25.93
C SER A 173 -2.57 -5.20 26.20
N THR A 174 -3.20 -6.24 26.74
CA THR A 174 -2.57 -7.55 26.98
C THR A 174 -2.60 -8.46 25.76
N ARG A 175 -3.22 -8.01 24.66
CA ARG A 175 -3.45 -8.82 23.47
C ARG A 175 -2.22 -8.89 22.57
N SER A 176 -1.97 -10.08 22.05
CA SER A 176 -1.14 -10.33 20.86
C SER A 176 -1.89 -11.22 19.90
N VAL A 177 -1.77 -10.96 18.60
CA VAL A 177 -2.38 -11.77 17.55
C VAL A 177 -1.27 -12.31 16.65
N ILE A 178 -1.24 -13.63 16.49
CA ILE A 178 -0.14 -14.36 15.84
C ILE A 178 -0.72 -15.21 14.72
N SER A 179 -0.42 -14.87 13.47
CA SER A 179 -0.84 -15.67 12.31
C SER A 179 -0.11 -17.00 12.26
N THR A 180 -0.85 -18.10 12.12
CA THR A 180 -0.27 -19.46 12.14
C THR A 180 -0.07 -20.07 10.75
N ASN A 181 -0.26 -19.29 9.68
CA ASN A 181 0.11 -19.66 8.31
C ASN A 181 1.61 -19.51 7.99
N GLN A 182 2.46 -19.43 9.02
CA GLN A 182 3.90 -19.27 8.92
C GLN A 182 4.64 -20.52 9.44
N SER A 183 5.95 -20.65 9.19
CA SER A 183 6.74 -21.75 9.75
C SER A 183 6.90 -21.60 11.27
N ASN A 184 6.97 -22.71 12.01
CA ASN A 184 7.23 -22.68 13.45
C ASN A 184 8.55 -21.97 13.79
N ASP A 185 9.57 -22.13 12.94
CA ASP A 185 10.84 -21.44 13.11
C ASP A 185 10.68 -19.92 13.05
N TYR A 186 9.89 -19.40 12.10
CA TYR A 186 9.59 -17.97 12.02
C TYR A 186 8.75 -17.50 13.21
N ILE A 187 7.70 -18.26 13.55
CA ILE A 187 6.79 -17.90 14.65
C ILE A 187 7.54 -17.81 15.97
N GLY A 188 8.39 -18.81 16.27
CA GLY A 188 9.09 -18.92 17.55
C GLY A 188 10.39 -18.13 17.67
N ASN A 189 11.11 -17.91 16.56
CA ASN A 189 12.40 -17.20 16.58
C ASN A 189 12.32 -15.72 16.20
N HIS A 190 11.15 -15.25 15.74
CA HIS A 190 10.96 -13.85 15.37
C HIS A 190 9.60 -13.32 15.80
N LEU A 191 8.49 -13.86 15.27
CA LEU A 191 7.16 -13.25 15.36
C LEU A 191 6.67 -13.10 16.81
N ILE A 192 6.56 -14.20 17.57
CA ILE A 192 6.09 -14.13 18.97
C ILE A 192 7.07 -13.30 19.83
N PRO A 193 8.40 -13.50 19.77
CA PRO A 193 9.33 -12.66 20.49
C PRO A 193 9.18 -11.16 20.21
N HIS A 194 8.94 -10.79 18.95
CA HIS A 194 8.73 -9.42 18.48
C HIS A 194 7.42 -8.82 19.02
N GLU A 195 6.30 -9.51 18.86
CA GLU A 195 4.99 -9.03 19.34
C GLU A 195 4.94 -8.94 20.88
N LEU A 196 5.62 -9.85 21.57
CA LEU A 196 5.82 -9.73 23.01
C LEU A 196 6.74 -8.54 23.34
N GLY A 197 7.68 -8.20 22.46
CA GLY A 197 8.58 -7.05 22.62
C GLY A 197 7.79 -5.76 22.72
N HIS A 198 6.84 -5.54 21.80
CA HIS A 198 5.90 -4.43 21.88
C HIS A 198 5.05 -4.47 23.15
N ASN A 199 4.55 -5.65 23.53
CA ASN A 199 3.85 -5.81 24.80
C ASN A 199 4.71 -5.42 26.01
N PHE A 200 6.03 -5.52 25.94
CA PHE A 200 6.95 -5.09 26.99
C PHE A 200 7.70 -3.79 26.66
N SER A 201 7.07 -2.91 25.86
CA SER A 201 7.55 -1.54 25.56
C SER A 201 8.81 -1.43 24.69
N LEU A 202 9.14 -2.45 23.89
CA LEU A 202 10.11 -2.31 22.81
C LEU A 202 9.48 -1.68 21.58
N LEU A 203 10.22 -0.75 20.97
CA LEU A 203 9.91 -0.15 19.69
C LEU A 203 10.71 -0.86 18.62
N HIS A 204 10.30 -0.66 17.36
CA HIS A 204 11.15 -1.01 16.25
C HIS A 204 12.45 -0.22 16.25
N THR A 205 13.50 -0.79 15.66
CA THR A 205 14.87 -0.23 15.72
C THR A 205 15.08 1.05 14.93
N HIS A 206 14.11 1.48 14.11
CA HIS A 206 14.22 2.72 13.34
C HIS A 206 13.50 3.89 14.03
N GLY A 207 14.02 5.10 13.79
CA GLY A 207 13.43 6.37 14.15
C GLY A 207 12.35 6.86 13.19
N ALA A 208 11.84 8.06 13.46
CA ALA A 208 10.69 8.65 12.77
C ALA A 208 11.01 9.18 11.36
N SER A 209 12.29 9.45 11.08
CA SER A 209 12.74 10.06 9.82
C SER A 209 13.52 9.09 8.92
N ASN A 210 13.46 7.79 9.23
CA ASN A 210 14.22 6.73 8.58
C ASN A 210 13.51 6.31 7.27
N GLY A 211 14.26 6.22 6.16
CA GLY A 211 13.73 6.26 4.79
C GLY A 211 14.64 6.91 3.74
N THR A 212 15.74 7.54 4.16
CA THR A 212 16.66 8.30 3.28
C THR A 212 18.11 7.79 3.46
N VAL A 213 19.06 8.25 2.65
CA VAL A 213 20.50 7.87 2.78
C VAL A 213 21.08 8.25 4.16
N ARG A 214 20.35 9.02 4.98
CA ARG A 214 20.72 9.37 6.36
C ARG A 214 19.61 9.03 7.36
N THR A 215 20.01 8.50 8.51
CA THR A 215 19.14 8.28 9.68
C THR A 215 19.22 9.43 10.67
N ASP A 216 18.16 9.64 11.47
CA ASP A 216 18.13 10.60 12.57
C ASP A 216 18.87 10.10 13.84
N GLU A 217 19.03 8.79 14.01
CA GLU A 217 19.79 8.21 15.11
C GLU A 217 21.30 8.28 14.85
N LEU A 218 22.07 8.84 15.78
CA LEU A 218 23.53 8.92 15.67
C LEU A 218 24.17 7.56 15.93
N VAL A 219 25.28 7.28 15.27
CA VAL A 219 26.09 6.05 15.48
C VAL A 219 26.87 6.11 16.79
N THR A 220 27.05 7.31 17.34
CA THR A 220 27.77 7.53 18.61
C THR A 220 27.00 6.86 19.76
N ARG A 221 27.72 6.13 20.62
CA ARG A 221 27.18 5.44 21.80
C ARG A 221 27.80 6.05 23.06
N GLY A 222 26.99 6.40 24.06
CA GLY A 222 27.45 7.08 25.28
C GLY A 222 27.41 8.61 25.20
N ALA A 223 28.47 9.29 25.67
CA ALA A 223 28.50 10.76 25.68
C ALA A 223 28.43 11.33 24.25
N GLY A 224 27.36 12.08 23.95
CA GLY A 224 27.09 12.60 22.61
C GLY A 224 26.12 11.76 21.77
N ALA A 225 25.64 10.61 22.27
CA ALA A 225 24.54 9.86 21.66
C ALA A 225 23.22 10.65 21.75
N ASN A 226 22.35 10.50 20.76
CA ASN A 226 21.02 11.14 20.72
C ASN A 226 19.86 10.15 20.90
N CYS A 227 20.14 8.94 21.36
CA CYS A 227 19.20 7.85 21.70
C CYS A 227 18.12 8.22 22.74
N THR A 228 18.05 9.46 23.24
CA THR A 228 16.91 9.94 24.05
C THR A 228 15.87 10.70 23.22
N ALA A 229 16.12 10.88 21.92
CA ALA A 229 15.31 11.68 21.02
C ALA A 229 15.20 11.10 19.59
N ALA A 230 15.92 10.02 19.27
CA ALA A 230 15.94 9.38 17.95
C ALA A 230 16.10 7.84 18.09
N GLY A 231 15.86 7.11 17.01
CA GLY A 231 15.90 5.64 16.99
C GLY A 231 14.74 4.99 17.77
N ASP A 232 15.01 3.84 18.37
CA ASP A 232 14.12 3.11 19.31
C ASP A 232 14.18 3.64 20.75
N PHE A 233 14.89 4.76 20.93
CA PHE A 233 15.23 5.38 22.19
C PHE A 233 16.11 4.52 23.13
N ILE A 234 16.88 3.57 22.60
CA ILE A 234 17.78 2.73 23.39
C ILE A 234 19.21 2.96 22.92
N CYS A 235 20.08 3.33 23.86
CA CYS A 235 21.42 3.81 23.54
C CYS A 235 22.43 2.75 23.13
N ASP A 236 22.06 1.47 23.13
CA ASP A 236 22.90 0.36 22.69
C ASP A 236 22.32 -0.42 21.50
N THR A 237 21.12 -0.06 21.03
CA THR A 237 20.58 -0.54 19.76
C THR A 237 21.30 0.17 18.61
N PRO A 238 21.83 -0.55 17.59
CA PRO A 238 22.37 0.08 16.39
C PRO A 238 21.30 0.83 15.59
N ALA A 239 21.67 1.96 14.98
CA ALA A 239 20.76 2.71 14.13
C ALA A 239 20.26 1.86 12.95
N ASP A 240 18.99 2.04 12.58
CA ASP A 240 18.33 1.31 11.49
C ASP A 240 17.75 2.29 10.43
N PRO A 241 18.26 2.28 9.19
CA PRO A 241 17.95 3.32 8.21
C PRO A 241 16.54 3.29 7.62
N TYR A 242 15.84 2.14 7.63
CA TYR A 242 14.49 1.88 7.04
C TYR A 242 14.21 2.46 5.61
N LEU A 243 13.38 1.80 4.79
CA LEU A 243 12.79 2.28 3.52
C LEU A 243 13.65 3.06 2.47
N ILE A 244 14.97 2.90 2.40
CA ILE A 244 15.76 3.43 1.27
C ILE A 244 15.44 2.60 0.02
N GLY A 245 14.49 3.07 -0.81
CA GLY A 245 13.92 2.32 -1.94
C GLY A 245 14.95 1.67 -2.89
N ASN A 246 14.69 0.42 -3.28
CA ASN A 246 15.33 -0.37 -4.37
C ASN A 246 16.88 -0.36 -4.47
N GLN A 247 17.63 0.00 -3.42
CA GLN A 247 19.11 -0.01 -3.41
C GLN A 247 19.70 -0.93 -2.33
N TYR A 248 19.07 -2.07 -2.10
CA TYR A 248 19.62 -3.03 -1.15
C TYR A 248 20.61 -3.96 -1.85
N GLU A 249 21.89 -3.67 -1.69
CA GLU A 249 22.90 -4.70 -1.78
C GLU A 249 22.97 -5.33 -0.38
N TYR A 250 22.41 -6.52 -0.25
CA TYR A 250 22.63 -7.35 0.94
C TYR A 250 23.80 -8.27 0.63
N VAL A 251 24.60 -8.55 1.66
CA VAL A 251 25.58 -9.61 1.60
C VAL A 251 25.19 -10.68 2.58
N THR A 252 25.40 -11.92 2.21
CA THR A 252 25.36 -13.02 3.15
C THR A 252 26.74 -13.08 3.82
N VAL A 253 26.87 -12.49 5.01
CA VAL A 253 28.04 -12.67 5.86
C VAL A 253 27.71 -13.79 6.81
N ASP A 254 28.50 -14.85 6.72
CA ASP A 254 28.38 -16.00 7.60
C ASP A 254 27.05 -16.78 7.55
N GLY A 255 26.37 -16.80 6.41
CA GLY A 255 25.03 -17.41 6.30
C GLY A 255 23.92 -16.52 6.84
N CYS A 256 24.26 -15.28 7.21
CA CYS A 256 23.33 -14.25 7.59
C CYS A 256 23.26 -13.15 6.56
N LEU A 257 22.06 -12.78 6.16
CA LEU A 257 21.85 -11.49 5.54
C LEU A 257 22.34 -10.39 6.49
N GLN A 258 23.18 -9.55 5.94
CA GLN A 258 23.60 -8.29 6.51
C GLN A 258 23.51 -7.24 5.41
N TYR A 259 23.42 -5.98 5.79
CA TYR A 259 23.63 -4.92 4.83
C TYR A 259 25.04 -4.99 4.24
N SER A 260 25.18 -4.77 2.92
CA SER A 260 26.48 -4.75 2.24
C SER A 260 27.45 -3.80 2.96
N PRO A 261 28.66 -4.26 3.36
CA PRO A 261 29.72 -3.40 3.87
C PRO A 261 30.14 -2.30 2.88
N ASN A 262 29.82 -2.49 1.60
CA ASN A 262 30.11 -1.53 0.54
C ASN A 262 29.04 -0.44 0.43
N ASN A 263 27.89 -0.61 1.09
CA ASN A 263 26.92 0.47 1.26
C ASN A 263 27.37 1.39 2.38
N VAL A 264 27.39 2.70 2.10
CA VAL A 264 27.80 3.71 3.07
C VAL A 264 26.54 4.34 3.69
N TYR A 265 25.90 3.61 4.61
CA TYR A 265 24.86 4.20 5.48
C TYR A 265 25.52 5.22 6.38
N ARG A 266 24.93 6.40 6.50
CA ARG A 266 25.47 7.49 7.31
C ARG A 266 24.42 7.98 8.28
N ASP A 267 24.82 8.37 9.48
CA ASP A 267 23.91 9.10 10.36
C ASP A 267 23.76 10.57 9.96
N ALA A 268 23.04 11.33 10.80
CA ALA A 268 22.87 12.76 10.64
C ALA A 268 24.22 13.54 10.60
N ASN A 269 25.27 13.05 11.26
CA ASN A 269 26.62 13.64 11.23
C ASN A 269 27.44 13.23 9.99
N GLY A 270 26.94 12.26 9.21
CA GLY A 270 27.65 11.72 8.07
C GLY A 270 28.57 10.55 8.45
N ASP A 271 28.54 10.07 9.68
CA ASP A 271 29.39 8.99 10.15
C ASP A 271 28.87 7.64 9.63
N PRO A 272 29.73 6.80 9.02
CA PRO A 272 29.30 5.54 8.46
C PRO A 272 28.96 4.50 9.54
N TYR A 273 27.94 3.66 9.30
CA TYR A 273 27.60 2.54 10.18
C TYR A 273 27.03 1.32 9.46
N THR A 274 26.93 0.22 10.21
CA THR A 274 26.35 -1.06 9.79
C THR A 274 25.07 -1.33 10.59
N PRO A 275 23.88 -1.25 9.98
CA PRO A 275 22.63 -1.54 10.68
C PRO A 275 22.51 -3.03 11.03
N SER A 276 21.76 -3.36 12.09
CA SER A 276 21.60 -4.73 12.58
C SER A 276 20.24 -5.33 12.23
N ILE A 277 20.16 -6.07 11.11
CA ILE A 277 18.93 -6.77 10.71
C ILE A 277 18.64 -8.03 11.55
N THR A 278 19.57 -8.42 12.43
CA THR A 278 19.44 -9.56 13.34
C THR A 278 18.87 -9.14 14.71
N ASN A 279 18.50 -7.87 14.91
CA ASN A 279 17.73 -7.47 16.07
C ASN A 279 16.28 -7.99 15.92
N ILE A 280 15.69 -8.55 16.98
CA ILE A 280 14.30 -9.06 16.92
C ILE A 280 13.30 -7.96 16.54
N MET A 281 13.57 -6.71 16.93
CA MET A 281 12.71 -5.55 16.65
C MET A 281 13.03 -4.84 15.33
N SER A 282 13.91 -5.40 14.49
CA SER A 282 14.15 -4.91 13.13
C SER A 282 12.95 -5.17 12.22
N TYR A 283 12.64 -4.22 11.32
CA TYR A 283 11.64 -4.41 10.25
C TYR A 283 12.15 -5.28 9.09
N TYR A 284 13.47 -5.41 8.95
CA TYR A 284 14.05 -6.27 7.93
C TYR A 284 14.18 -7.68 8.47
N HIS A 285 13.43 -8.60 7.86
CA HIS A 285 13.51 -10.02 8.13
C HIS A 285 13.45 -10.81 6.82
N TYR A 286 14.22 -11.88 6.72
CA TYR A 286 14.19 -12.81 5.60
C TYR A 286 14.20 -14.24 6.11
N TYR A 287 13.58 -15.15 5.35
CA TYR A 287 13.34 -16.56 5.66
C TYR A 287 14.59 -17.44 5.88
N GLU A 288 15.79 -16.86 6.01
CA GLU A 288 17.00 -17.61 6.34
C GLU A 288 16.99 -17.96 7.84
N THR A 289 16.90 -19.26 8.12
CA THR A 289 16.62 -19.86 9.43
C THR A 289 17.71 -19.71 10.49
N ASP A 290 18.80 -18.99 10.22
CA ASP A 290 20.04 -19.09 11.01
C ASP A 290 20.73 -17.79 11.41
N CYS A 291 20.04 -16.66 11.31
CA CYS A 291 20.55 -15.48 11.97
C CYS A 291 20.36 -15.49 13.48
N PRO A 292 21.42 -15.24 14.29
CA PRO A 292 21.26 -15.03 15.71
C PRO A 292 20.41 -13.78 15.96
N SER A 293 19.11 -13.99 16.08
CA SER A 293 18.18 -12.97 16.56
C SER A 293 18.54 -12.63 18.00
N HIS A 294 18.53 -11.35 18.36
CA HIS A 294 18.82 -10.95 19.74
C HIS A 294 18.06 -9.70 20.14
N PHE A 295 17.95 -9.51 21.45
CA PHE A 295 17.72 -8.21 22.07
C PHE A 295 19.06 -7.65 22.55
N THR A 296 19.24 -6.33 22.47
CA THR A 296 20.39 -5.67 23.10
C THR A 296 20.24 -5.66 24.63
N PRO A 297 21.33 -5.49 25.40
CA PRO A 297 21.24 -5.30 26.84
C PRO A 297 20.23 -4.22 27.28
N GLY A 298 20.19 -3.09 26.59
CA GLY A 298 19.24 -2.01 26.83
C GLY A 298 17.79 -2.39 26.51
N GLN A 299 17.56 -3.22 25.50
CA GLN A 299 16.24 -3.80 25.22
C GLN A 299 15.81 -4.77 26.34
N TYR A 300 16.71 -5.54 26.95
CA TYR A 300 16.36 -6.35 28.12
C TYR A 300 15.94 -5.49 29.32
N GLU A 301 16.68 -4.42 29.62
CA GLU A 301 16.29 -3.47 30.68
C GLU A 301 14.91 -2.86 30.40
N ARG A 302 14.66 -2.52 29.14
CA ARG A 302 13.39 -1.98 28.66
C ARG A 302 12.24 -2.96 28.85
N ILE A 303 12.42 -4.23 28.49
CA ILE A 303 11.45 -5.31 28.70
C ILE A 303 11.09 -5.43 30.19
N GLN A 304 12.09 -5.42 31.09
CA GLN A 304 11.84 -5.49 32.54
C GLN A 304 11.06 -4.26 33.04
N GLY A 305 11.36 -3.07 32.51
CA GLY A 305 10.59 -1.86 32.76
C GLY A 305 9.15 -1.94 32.26
N GLY A 306 8.93 -2.47 31.06
CA GLY A 306 7.60 -2.70 30.51
C GLY A 306 6.78 -3.67 31.36
N LEU A 307 7.39 -4.76 31.83
CA LEU A 307 6.76 -5.68 32.77
C LEU A 307 6.43 -5.00 34.11
N ALA A 308 7.32 -4.16 34.64
CA ALA A 308 7.07 -3.41 35.86
C ALA A 308 5.88 -2.44 35.72
N VAL A 309 5.73 -1.78 34.56
CA VAL A 309 4.56 -0.93 34.25
C VAL A 309 3.29 -1.78 34.30
N ARG A 310 3.27 -2.90 33.59
CA ARG A 310 2.12 -3.81 33.55
C ARG A 310 1.72 -4.35 34.93
N GLN A 311 2.69 -4.72 35.76
CA GLN A 311 2.41 -5.20 37.12
C GLN A 311 1.90 -4.10 38.07
N GLY A 312 2.03 -2.82 37.70
CA GLY A 312 1.44 -1.71 38.42
C GLY A 312 0.02 -1.34 37.96
N HIS A 313 -0.50 -1.99 36.92
CA HIS A 313 -1.84 -1.75 36.39
C HIS A 313 -2.92 -2.43 37.23
N THR A 314 -4.16 -1.93 37.10
CA THR A 314 -5.33 -2.39 37.88
C THR A 314 -6.36 -3.09 37.01
N ALA A 315 -6.32 -2.92 35.69
CA ALA A 315 -7.24 -3.58 34.76
C ALA A 315 -6.93 -5.08 34.56
N TYR A 316 -5.71 -5.51 34.91
CA TYR A 316 -5.23 -6.89 34.86
C TYR A 316 -4.07 -7.10 35.85
N THR A 317 -3.72 -8.36 36.15
CA THR A 317 -2.82 -8.72 37.26
C THR A 317 -1.61 -9.58 36.87
N LEU A 318 -1.65 -10.27 35.72
CA LEU A 318 -0.58 -11.17 35.23
C LEU A 318 -0.12 -12.23 36.25
N ASP A 319 -1.04 -12.72 37.07
CA ASP A 319 -0.79 -13.64 38.20
C ASP A 319 -1.63 -14.94 38.12
N TYR A 320 -2.04 -15.35 36.92
CA TYR A 320 -2.78 -16.60 36.73
C TYR A 320 -2.05 -17.77 37.41
N PRO A 321 -2.70 -18.52 38.31
CA PRO A 321 -2.02 -19.54 39.11
C PRO A 321 -1.43 -20.64 38.23
N ALA A 322 -0.19 -21.05 38.52
CA ALA A 322 0.43 -22.20 37.88
C ALA A 322 -0.38 -23.47 38.17
N VAL A 323 -0.53 -24.34 37.17
CA VAL A 323 -1.22 -25.62 37.34
C VAL A 323 -0.34 -26.55 38.17
N ASN A 324 -0.96 -27.33 39.06
CA ASN A 324 -0.25 -28.41 39.72
C ASN A 324 -0.24 -29.65 38.81
N VAL A 325 0.92 -29.97 38.23
CA VAL A 325 1.10 -31.05 37.26
C VAL A 325 2.11 -32.03 37.84
N ALA A 326 1.84 -33.34 37.76
CA ALA A 326 2.78 -34.33 38.25
C ALA A 326 4.11 -34.22 37.46
N PRO A 327 5.27 -34.10 38.14
CA PRO A 327 6.56 -34.04 37.45
C PRO A 327 6.85 -35.36 36.74
N VAL A 328 7.53 -35.27 35.59
CA VAL A 328 8.01 -36.46 34.88
C VAL A 328 9.09 -37.18 35.72
N THR A 329 9.15 -38.50 35.60
CA THR A 329 10.14 -39.35 36.27
C THR A 329 11.01 -40.09 35.27
N ASN A 330 12.05 -40.78 35.74
CA ASN A 330 12.93 -41.59 34.89
C ASN A 330 13.56 -40.81 33.72
N LEU A 331 13.82 -39.50 33.88
CA LEU A 331 14.51 -38.70 32.88
C LEU A 331 15.93 -39.24 32.69
N ASN A 332 16.20 -39.71 31.48
CA ASN A 332 17.49 -40.27 31.08
C ASN A 332 17.99 -39.55 29.82
N ALA A 333 19.28 -39.24 29.79
CA ALA A 333 19.95 -38.59 28.67
C ALA A 333 21.02 -39.52 28.10
N THR A 334 20.87 -39.91 26.83
CA THR A 334 21.82 -40.78 26.12
C THR A 334 22.53 -40.00 25.03
N PRO A 335 23.88 -39.96 25.01
CA PRO A 335 24.62 -39.21 24.02
C PRO A 335 24.71 -40.01 22.72
N ASN A 336 24.57 -39.32 21.60
CA ASN A 336 25.13 -39.71 20.31
C ASN A 336 26.39 -38.87 20.06
N SER A 337 27.13 -39.12 18.98
CA SER A 337 28.33 -38.35 18.62
C SER A 337 28.04 -36.85 18.41
N LEU A 338 26.80 -36.47 18.06
CA LEU A 338 26.43 -35.11 17.66
C LEU A 338 25.08 -34.60 18.20
N TRP A 339 24.35 -35.40 18.99
CA TRP A 339 23.08 -35.00 19.64
C TRP A 339 22.87 -35.77 20.94
N VAL A 340 21.94 -35.31 21.78
CA VAL A 340 21.52 -36.01 23.00
C VAL A 340 20.06 -36.42 22.87
N GLN A 341 19.77 -37.69 23.09
CA GLN A 341 18.40 -38.17 23.21
C GLN A 341 17.98 -38.18 24.68
N LEU A 342 16.86 -37.52 24.96
CA LEU A 342 16.17 -37.58 26.23
C LEU A 342 15.02 -38.55 26.13
N SER A 343 14.80 -39.30 27.21
CA SER A 343 13.64 -40.16 27.42
C SER A 343 13.17 -40.03 28.86
N TRP A 344 11.87 -40.07 29.09
CA TRP A 344 11.28 -39.97 30.43
C TRP A 344 9.94 -40.70 30.49
N GLN A 345 9.46 -40.90 31.72
CA GLN A 345 8.11 -41.35 31.99
C GLN A 345 7.22 -40.15 32.29
N ASP A 346 6.14 -40.03 31.51
CA ASP A 346 5.06 -39.11 31.80
C ASP A 346 4.15 -39.67 32.91
N ASN A 347 3.78 -38.80 33.85
CA ASN A 347 2.92 -39.12 34.99
C ASN A 347 1.70 -38.21 35.08
N ALA A 348 1.54 -37.26 34.14
CA ALA A 348 0.51 -36.25 34.17
C ALA A 348 -0.66 -36.59 33.22
N ASN A 349 -1.79 -35.92 33.42
CA ASN A 349 -2.95 -35.96 32.52
C ASN A 349 -3.60 -34.58 32.32
N ASN A 350 -2.97 -33.53 32.85
CA ASN A 350 -3.43 -32.14 32.89
C ASN A 350 -2.33 -31.16 32.46
N GLU A 351 -1.28 -31.66 31.82
CA GLU A 351 -0.23 -30.89 31.19
C GLU A 351 -0.66 -30.37 29.81
N MET A 352 -0.22 -29.15 29.47
CA MET A 352 -0.38 -28.62 28.12
C MET A 352 0.78 -29.00 27.18
N GLY A 353 1.75 -29.77 27.70
CA GLY A 353 3.00 -30.14 27.06
C GLY A 353 4.18 -29.93 28.00
N TYR A 354 5.39 -30.00 27.45
CA TYR A 354 6.63 -29.91 28.23
C TYR A 354 7.64 -28.96 27.57
N PHE A 355 8.29 -28.14 28.38
CA PHE A 355 9.51 -27.42 28.03
C PHE A 355 10.73 -28.23 28.49
N ILE A 356 11.64 -28.49 27.55
CA ILE A 356 12.92 -29.14 27.82
C ILE A 356 13.92 -28.03 28.08
N GLU A 357 14.51 -28.04 29.28
CA GLU A 357 15.46 -27.03 29.71
C GLU A 357 16.85 -27.65 29.89
N ARG A 358 17.89 -26.94 29.44
CA ARG A 358 19.29 -27.37 29.49
C ARG A 358 20.15 -26.32 30.18
N SER A 359 21.16 -26.77 30.92
CA SER A 359 22.24 -25.94 31.46
C SER A 359 23.60 -26.64 31.37
N THR A 360 24.69 -25.87 31.42
CA THR A 360 26.06 -26.36 31.64
C THR A 360 26.46 -26.35 33.12
N SER A 361 25.58 -25.86 34.00
CA SER A 361 25.72 -25.87 35.46
C SER A 361 24.64 -26.76 36.09
N PRO A 362 24.96 -27.51 37.17
CA PRO A 362 24.02 -28.43 37.79
C PRO A 362 22.78 -27.78 38.41
N SER A 363 22.82 -26.48 38.75
CA SER A 363 21.78 -25.84 39.56
C SER A 363 21.29 -24.47 39.05
N ALA A 364 21.96 -23.87 38.06
CA ALA A 364 21.64 -22.52 37.57
C ALA A 364 21.78 -22.45 36.05
N GLY A 365 21.26 -21.41 35.41
CA GLY A 365 21.46 -21.15 33.98
C GLY A 365 20.63 -22.01 33.02
N PHE A 366 19.53 -22.62 33.50
CA PHE A 366 18.64 -23.41 32.64
C PHE A 366 17.89 -22.54 31.63
N VAL A 367 17.95 -22.93 30.36
CA VAL A 367 17.24 -22.29 29.24
C VAL A 367 16.48 -23.34 28.43
N SER A 368 15.34 -22.97 27.86
CA SER A 368 14.55 -23.86 27.00
C SER A 368 15.30 -24.15 25.69
N VAL A 369 15.44 -25.43 25.35
CA VAL A 369 16.05 -25.92 24.10
C VAL A 369 15.03 -26.55 23.15
N GLY A 370 13.80 -26.78 23.63
CA GLY A 370 12.69 -27.28 22.83
C GLY A 370 11.42 -27.42 23.67
N GLY A 371 10.31 -27.64 22.97
CA GLY A 371 9.02 -27.94 23.58
C GLY A 371 8.36 -29.12 22.87
N VAL A 372 7.56 -29.89 23.60
CA VAL A 372 6.84 -31.05 23.08
C VAL A 372 5.39 -31.03 23.54
N GLU A 373 4.54 -31.74 22.81
CA GLU A 373 3.12 -31.93 23.09
C GLU A 373 2.83 -32.67 24.42
N PRO A 374 1.57 -32.65 24.91
CA PRO A 374 1.15 -33.50 26.03
C PRO A 374 1.45 -34.98 25.78
N ASN A 375 1.70 -35.75 26.82
CA ASN A 375 2.06 -37.18 26.77
C ASN A 375 3.37 -37.55 26.04
N ALA A 376 4.15 -36.57 25.56
CA ALA A 376 5.45 -36.85 24.99
C ALA A 376 6.39 -37.50 26.02
N THR A 377 7.19 -38.47 25.59
CA THR A 377 8.11 -39.25 26.45
C THR A 377 9.56 -39.20 25.98
N SER A 378 9.87 -38.41 24.94
CA SER A 378 11.22 -38.30 24.40
C SER A 378 11.44 -36.97 23.67
N PHE A 379 12.69 -36.52 23.62
CA PHE A 379 13.12 -35.32 22.89
C PHE A 379 14.57 -35.47 22.43
N THR A 380 14.91 -34.99 21.24
CA THR A 380 16.28 -35.00 20.72
C THR A 380 16.85 -33.59 20.72
N ASP A 381 17.86 -33.34 21.54
CA ASP A 381 18.61 -32.08 21.52
C ASP A 381 19.78 -32.16 20.53
N ARG A 382 19.67 -31.42 19.42
CA ARG A 382 20.69 -31.32 18.36
C ARG A 382 21.59 -30.09 18.49
N THR A 383 21.40 -29.27 19.52
CA THR A 383 22.08 -27.98 19.68
C THR A 383 23.26 -28.05 20.65
N ILE A 384 23.84 -29.25 20.80
CA ILE A 384 24.89 -29.54 21.77
C ILE A 384 26.28 -29.20 21.24
N SER A 385 27.20 -28.90 22.14
CA SER A 385 28.63 -28.81 21.88
C SER A 385 29.32 -30.12 22.27
N PRO A 386 30.38 -30.55 21.56
CA PRO A 386 31.14 -31.75 21.91
C PRO A 386 31.94 -31.55 23.21
N ASN A 387 32.32 -32.66 23.86
CA ASN A 387 33.08 -32.67 25.12
C ASN A 387 32.49 -31.74 26.21
N THR A 388 31.17 -31.55 26.20
CA THR A 388 30.48 -30.62 27.09
C THR A 388 29.55 -31.41 28.00
N THR A 389 29.59 -31.09 29.29
CA THR A 389 28.67 -31.66 30.27
C THR A 389 27.42 -30.81 30.34
N TYR A 390 26.27 -31.43 30.08
CA TYR A 390 24.95 -30.83 30.14
C TYR A 390 24.11 -31.44 31.25
N TYR A 391 23.25 -30.60 31.81
CA TYR A 391 22.22 -30.94 32.77
C TYR A 391 20.88 -30.61 32.13
N TYR A 392 20.01 -31.61 32.01
CA TYR A 392 18.66 -31.47 31.47
C TYR A 392 17.62 -31.59 32.57
N ARG A 393 16.56 -30.80 32.47
CA ARG A 393 15.35 -30.96 33.28
C ARG A 393 14.12 -30.70 32.41
N ILE A 394 13.00 -31.25 32.83
CA ILE A 394 11.72 -31.10 32.13
C ILE A 394 10.75 -30.35 33.03
N ARG A 395 10.11 -29.34 32.45
CA ARG A 395 9.09 -28.52 33.09
C ARG A 395 7.78 -28.63 32.30
N PRO A 396 6.64 -29.00 32.92
CA PRO A 396 5.36 -28.92 32.23
C PRO A 396 5.03 -27.47 31.86
N SER A 397 4.53 -27.23 30.65
CA SER A 397 4.48 -25.90 30.03
C SER A 397 3.45 -24.95 30.63
N ASN A 398 2.52 -25.47 31.43
CA ASN A 398 1.54 -24.73 32.24
C ASN A 398 1.94 -24.59 33.72
N THR A 399 3.24 -24.66 34.02
CA THR A 399 3.79 -24.57 35.39
C THR A 399 5.01 -23.63 35.49
N THR A 400 5.38 -23.31 36.75
CA THR A 400 6.56 -22.50 37.09
C THR A 400 7.68 -23.37 37.70
N THR A 401 8.00 -23.26 38.99
CA THR A 401 9.12 -23.99 39.62
C THR A 401 8.71 -25.21 40.44
N GLY A 402 7.42 -25.37 40.76
CA GLY A 402 6.94 -26.39 41.71
C GLY A 402 6.96 -27.85 41.24
N ASN A 403 7.11 -28.09 39.93
CA ASN A 403 6.87 -29.41 39.30
C ASN A 403 7.96 -29.79 38.28
N LEU A 404 9.22 -29.47 38.58
CA LEU A 404 10.37 -29.84 37.75
C LEU A 404 10.75 -31.32 37.93
N SER A 405 11.21 -31.96 36.87
CA SER A 405 11.87 -33.27 36.97
C SER A 405 13.18 -33.20 37.76
N PRO A 406 13.69 -34.34 38.28
CA PRO A 406 15.10 -34.47 38.60
C PRO A 406 15.98 -34.16 37.38
N ASN A 407 17.20 -33.67 37.62
CA ASN A 407 18.14 -33.39 36.53
C ASN A 407 18.75 -34.68 35.97
N ALA A 408 18.82 -34.80 34.65
CA ALA A 408 19.67 -35.80 33.99
C ALA A 408 20.99 -35.15 33.55
N THR A 409 22.11 -35.82 33.81
CA THR A 409 23.45 -35.34 33.44
C THR A 409 24.04 -36.18 32.33
N ILE A 410 24.65 -35.53 31.34
CA ILE A 410 25.39 -36.23 30.30
C ILE A 410 26.60 -35.43 29.81
N THR A 411 27.68 -36.12 29.47
CA THR A 411 28.85 -35.56 28.78
C THR A 411 28.88 -36.04 27.34
N THR A 412 28.90 -35.09 26.40
CA THR A 412 28.90 -35.38 24.96
C THR A 412 30.28 -35.83 24.48
N SER A 413 30.31 -36.69 23.46
CA SER A 413 31.55 -37.24 22.90
C SER A 413 32.29 -36.23 22.01
N ALA A 414 33.56 -36.51 21.72
CA ALA A 414 34.31 -35.79 20.69
C ALA A 414 33.77 -36.08 19.29
N ILE A 415 33.87 -35.08 18.40
CA ILE A 415 33.44 -35.17 17.00
C ILE A 415 34.41 -36.07 16.21
N PRO A 416 33.93 -37.07 15.44
CA PRO A 416 34.78 -37.85 14.53
C PRO A 416 35.34 -36.98 13.38
N PRO A 417 36.54 -37.26 12.85
CA PRO A 417 37.13 -36.47 11.76
C PRO A 417 36.36 -36.67 10.43
N ILE A 418 36.28 -35.60 9.62
CA ILE A 418 35.80 -35.67 8.23
C ILE A 418 36.95 -36.08 7.30
N THR A 419 36.66 -37.00 6.39
CA THR A 419 37.56 -37.68 5.45
C THR A 419 36.89 -37.83 4.08
N GLY A 420 37.61 -38.39 3.10
CA GLY A 420 37.05 -38.66 1.76
C GLY A 420 36.78 -37.41 0.91
N LEU A 421 37.50 -36.31 1.17
CA LEU A 421 37.32 -35.05 0.47
C LEU A 421 37.69 -35.19 -1.01
N THR A 422 36.72 -34.96 -1.91
CA THR A 422 36.94 -34.99 -3.36
C THR A 422 36.17 -33.86 -4.06
N THR A 423 36.74 -33.37 -5.17
CA THR A 423 36.09 -32.39 -6.05
C THR A 423 35.74 -33.07 -7.36
N THR A 424 34.48 -32.97 -7.80
CA THR A 424 33.99 -33.52 -9.08
C THR A 424 33.18 -32.46 -9.83
N ASN A 425 32.74 -32.77 -11.06
CA ASN A 425 31.93 -31.88 -11.91
C ASN A 425 32.47 -30.43 -11.99
N ILE A 426 33.79 -30.30 -12.16
CA ILE A 426 34.45 -28.99 -12.25
C ILE A 426 34.12 -28.36 -13.60
N THR A 427 33.51 -27.19 -13.57
CA THR A 427 33.20 -26.35 -14.74
C THR A 427 34.00 -25.05 -14.68
N GLY A 428 33.79 -24.14 -15.63
CA GLY A 428 34.43 -22.82 -15.55
C GLY A 428 33.92 -21.94 -14.41
N THR A 429 32.71 -22.19 -13.91
CA THR A 429 32.05 -21.31 -12.93
C THR A 429 31.51 -22.05 -11.71
N SER A 430 31.70 -23.36 -11.59
CA SER A 430 31.25 -24.13 -10.44
C SER A 430 32.01 -25.44 -10.27
N ALA A 431 31.94 -26.02 -9.07
CA ALA A 431 32.46 -27.35 -8.76
C ALA A 431 31.60 -28.05 -7.70
N GLN A 432 31.56 -29.39 -7.74
CA GLN A 432 30.90 -30.22 -6.71
C GLN A 432 31.93 -30.71 -5.70
N LEU A 433 31.67 -30.47 -4.42
CA LEU A 433 32.49 -30.88 -3.28
C LEU A 433 31.83 -32.05 -2.57
N ILE A 434 32.59 -33.09 -2.19
CA ILE A 434 32.07 -34.33 -1.60
C ILE A 434 32.96 -34.77 -0.44
N TRP A 435 32.37 -35.26 0.66
CA TRP A 435 33.05 -35.83 1.83
C TRP A 435 32.28 -37.03 2.41
N ASN A 436 32.75 -37.66 3.50
CA ASN A 436 32.00 -38.73 4.18
C ASN A 436 30.91 -38.19 5.13
N SER A 437 29.79 -38.92 5.26
CA SER A 437 28.78 -38.62 6.29
C SER A 437 29.25 -39.02 7.68
N LEU A 438 28.89 -38.22 8.69
CA LEU A 438 29.03 -38.48 10.13
C LEU A 438 27.74 -39.01 10.77
N GLY A 439 26.67 -39.21 9.98
CA GLY A 439 25.38 -39.75 10.43
C GLY A 439 24.17 -38.93 9.97
N ASP A 440 22.97 -39.45 10.25
CA ASP A 440 21.71 -38.81 9.89
C ASP A 440 21.46 -37.54 10.70
N GLY A 441 21.03 -36.47 10.02
CA GLY A 441 20.72 -35.20 10.66
C GLY A 441 21.92 -34.34 11.05
N VAL A 442 23.12 -34.69 10.55
CA VAL A 442 24.33 -33.90 10.73
C VAL A 442 24.43 -32.85 9.63
N GLU A 443 24.81 -31.64 10.05
CA GLU A 443 25.02 -30.50 9.20
C GLU A 443 26.52 -30.17 9.09
N TYR A 444 26.95 -29.65 7.94
CA TYR A 444 28.34 -29.32 7.63
C TYR A 444 28.52 -27.87 7.20
N ASP A 445 29.64 -27.27 7.60
CA ASP A 445 30.12 -26.00 7.05
C ASP A 445 31.32 -26.25 6.15
N VAL A 446 31.20 -25.85 4.89
CA VAL A 446 32.28 -25.90 3.90
C VAL A 446 32.79 -24.49 3.69
N GLN A 447 34.10 -24.32 3.63
CA GLN A 447 34.68 -23.06 3.21
C GLN A 447 35.64 -23.25 2.03
N TRP A 448 35.65 -22.27 1.12
CA TRP A 448 36.44 -22.30 -0.10
C TRP A 448 36.95 -20.90 -0.47
N ARG A 449 38.08 -20.81 -1.17
CA ARG A 449 38.64 -19.55 -1.66
C ARG A 449 39.58 -19.77 -2.83
N GLN A 450 39.85 -18.71 -3.58
CA GLN A 450 40.94 -18.73 -4.56
C GLN A 450 42.28 -18.89 -3.81
N ILE A 451 43.16 -19.75 -4.33
CA ILE A 451 44.48 -19.97 -3.72
C ILE A 451 45.23 -18.63 -3.67
N GLY A 452 45.72 -18.28 -2.47
CA GLY A 452 46.43 -17.02 -2.20
C GLY A 452 45.52 -15.88 -1.69
N ASN A 453 44.19 -16.04 -1.70
CA ASN A 453 43.29 -15.09 -1.05
C ASN A 453 43.31 -15.32 0.48
N ALA A 454 43.28 -14.24 1.28
CA ALA A 454 43.24 -14.35 2.74
C ALA A 454 41.86 -14.78 3.26
N THR A 455 40.78 -14.38 2.59
CA THR A 455 39.40 -14.55 3.05
C THR A 455 38.77 -15.83 2.48
N TRP A 456 38.02 -16.55 3.30
CA TRP A 456 37.26 -17.73 2.91
C TRP A 456 35.80 -17.39 2.64
N ASN A 457 35.24 -17.94 1.56
CA ASN A 457 33.79 -18.02 1.35
C ASN A 457 33.27 -19.24 2.11
N VAL A 458 32.12 -19.14 2.77
CA VAL A 458 31.61 -20.22 3.63
C VAL A 458 30.17 -20.56 3.23
N VAL A 459 29.90 -21.85 3.05
CA VAL A 459 28.57 -22.45 2.91
C VAL A 459 28.29 -23.23 4.18
N ARG A 460 27.23 -22.89 4.92
CA ARG A 460 26.94 -23.48 6.23
C ARG A 460 25.77 -24.45 6.18
N ARG A 461 25.68 -25.28 7.23
CA ARG A 461 24.57 -26.18 7.54
C ARG A 461 24.10 -27.09 6.41
N ILE A 462 25.06 -27.57 5.61
CA ILE A 462 24.78 -28.49 4.51
C ILE A 462 24.34 -29.82 5.14
N SER A 463 23.10 -30.24 4.89
CA SER A 463 22.51 -31.46 5.49
C SER A 463 22.93 -32.75 4.79
N ALA A 464 23.60 -32.63 3.64
CA ALA A 464 24.16 -33.73 2.86
C ALA A 464 25.70 -33.69 2.88
N PRO A 465 26.38 -34.82 2.71
CA PRO A 465 27.85 -34.86 2.65
C PRO A 465 28.41 -34.39 1.29
N THR A 466 27.74 -33.40 0.68
CA THR A 466 28.09 -32.82 -0.61
C THR A 466 27.50 -31.43 -0.79
N THR A 467 28.21 -30.54 -1.47
CA THR A 467 27.70 -29.23 -1.88
C THR A 467 28.26 -28.80 -3.22
N GLN A 468 27.49 -28.03 -3.99
CA GLN A 468 28.00 -27.32 -5.16
C GLN A 468 28.45 -25.91 -4.75
N ILE A 469 29.56 -25.43 -5.31
CA ILE A 469 30.07 -24.07 -5.10
C ILE A 469 30.16 -23.31 -6.43
N GLY A 470 29.88 -22.00 -6.38
CA GLY A 470 29.91 -21.05 -7.50
C GLY A 470 29.17 -19.75 -7.14
N PRO A 471 29.21 -18.70 -7.99
CA PRO A 471 29.97 -18.61 -9.24
C PRO A 471 31.48 -18.48 -8.98
N LEU A 472 32.27 -19.27 -9.68
CA LEU A 472 33.74 -19.24 -9.65
C LEU A 472 34.28 -18.44 -10.84
N LEU A 473 35.48 -17.88 -10.67
CA LEU A 473 36.28 -17.38 -11.78
C LEU A 473 36.81 -18.54 -12.63
N THR A 474 36.84 -18.35 -13.95
CA THR A 474 37.37 -19.31 -14.92
C THR A 474 38.91 -19.36 -14.83
N ILE A 475 39.50 -20.53 -15.15
CA ILE A 475 40.96 -20.75 -15.14
C ILE A 475 41.63 -20.26 -13.84
N THR A 476 41.02 -20.63 -12.72
CA THR A 476 41.43 -20.15 -11.40
C THR A 476 41.56 -21.34 -10.44
N ASP A 477 42.63 -21.35 -9.67
CA ASP A 477 42.87 -22.36 -8.64
C ASP A 477 42.14 -21.99 -7.34
N TYR A 478 41.42 -22.96 -6.79
CA TYR A 478 40.68 -22.85 -5.55
C TYR A 478 41.13 -23.90 -4.55
N GLU A 479 40.96 -23.58 -3.28
CA GLU A 479 41.12 -24.49 -2.16
C GLU A 479 39.84 -24.52 -1.31
N TRP A 480 39.52 -25.68 -0.74
CA TRP A 480 38.35 -25.86 0.13
C TRP A 480 38.62 -26.83 1.30
N GLN A 481 37.83 -26.70 2.35
CA GLN A 481 37.85 -27.55 3.55
C GLN A 481 36.47 -27.57 4.21
N VAL A 482 36.20 -28.58 5.03
CA VAL A 482 34.87 -28.82 5.63
C VAL A 482 34.97 -29.17 7.11
N LYS A 483 33.97 -28.76 7.89
CA LYS A 483 33.77 -29.18 9.28
C LYS A 483 32.30 -29.56 9.49
N PRO A 484 31.95 -30.34 10.52
CA PRO A 484 30.56 -30.37 10.98
C PRO A 484 30.22 -29.00 11.59
N SER A 485 29.00 -28.52 11.40
CA SER A 485 28.60 -27.16 11.80
C SER A 485 28.74 -26.92 13.31
N ILE A 486 28.57 -27.97 14.13
CA ILE A 486 28.78 -27.91 15.58
C ILE A 486 30.27 -27.93 16.01
N GLY A 487 31.19 -28.17 15.08
CA GLY A 487 32.63 -28.26 15.33
C GLY A 487 33.36 -26.93 15.14
N SER A 488 34.54 -26.80 15.76
CA SER A 488 35.40 -25.62 15.64
C SER A 488 36.56 -25.77 14.67
N THR A 489 36.87 -27.00 14.23
CA THR A 489 38.07 -27.31 13.44
C THR A 489 37.67 -27.84 12.07
N TYR A 490 38.25 -27.26 11.01
CA TYR A 490 38.10 -27.74 9.64
C TYR A 490 39.01 -28.94 9.34
N SER A 491 38.62 -29.74 8.35
CA SER A 491 39.44 -30.77 7.74
C SER A 491 40.74 -30.20 7.17
N GLY A 492 41.61 -31.09 6.68
CA GLY A 492 42.67 -30.67 5.74
C GLY A 492 42.09 -30.04 4.47
N THR A 493 42.90 -29.25 3.78
CA THR A 493 42.54 -28.54 2.56
C THR A 493 42.66 -29.42 1.30
N VAL A 494 41.73 -29.27 0.36
CA VAL A 494 41.77 -29.86 -1.00
C VAL A 494 41.75 -28.77 -2.06
N THR A 495 42.53 -28.93 -3.13
CA THR A 495 42.67 -27.95 -4.22
C THR A 495 42.05 -28.44 -5.54
N PHE A 496 41.55 -27.52 -6.37
CA PHE A 496 41.09 -27.79 -7.73
C PHE A 496 41.20 -26.55 -8.63
N SER A 497 41.18 -26.73 -9.95
CA SER A 497 41.28 -25.64 -10.94
C SER A 497 40.06 -25.59 -11.84
N THR A 498 39.44 -24.42 -12.01
CA THR A 498 38.33 -24.25 -12.97
C THR A 498 38.85 -24.26 -14.41
N VAL A 499 37.99 -24.65 -15.36
CA VAL A 499 38.34 -24.77 -16.80
C VAL A 499 37.78 -23.59 -17.61
N CYS A 500 38.15 -23.45 -18.88
CA CYS A 500 37.48 -22.52 -19.78
C CYS A 500 36.10 -23.10 -20.19
N PRO A 501 34.98 -22.41 -19.91
CA PRO A 501 33.65 -23.00 -20.09
C PRO A 501 33.26 -23.04 -21.57
N ILE A 502 32.65 -24.15 -22.00
CA ILE A 502 32.00 -24.21 -23.31
C ILE A 502 30.68 -23.41 -23.21
N PRO A 503 30.39 -22.47 -24.14
CA PRO A 503 29.15 -21.72 -24.11
C PRO A 503 27.93 -22.65 -24.09
N ASN A 504 26.95 -22.34 -23.22
CA ASN A 504 25.73 -23.11 -23.03
C ASN A 504 24.49 -22.29 -23.44
N ASN A 505 23.27 -22.85 -23.27
CA ASN A 505 22.02 -22.15 -23.59
C ASN A 505 21.96 -21.58 -25.01
N LEU A 506 22.45 -22.35 -25.99
CA LEU A 506 22.43 -21.94 -27.39
C LEU A 506 20.99 -21.87 -27.89
N PHE A 507 20.64 -20.72 -28.44
CA PHE A 507 19.31 -20.45 -28.99
C PHE A 507 19.43 -19.73 -30.33
N SER A 508 18.62 -20.16 -31.29
CA SER A 508 18.53 -19.56 -32.62
C SER A 508 17.07 -19.24 -32.96
N ALA A 509 16.78 -17.96 -33.19
CA ALA A 509 15.52 -17.50 -33.74
C ALA A 509 15.69 -17.19 -35.23
N SER A 510 15.13 -18.03 -36.09
CA SER A 510 15.21 -17.86 -37.54
C SER A 510 14.01 -17.10 -38.12
N GLU A 511 14.32 -16.17 -39.01
CA GLU A 511 13.41 -15.51 -39.93
C GLU A 511 13.62 -16.06 -41.35
N ARG A 512 13.02 -15.42 -42.37
CA ARG A 512 13.15 -15.85 -43.77
C ARG A 512 14.58 -15.67 -44.32
N ILE A 513 15.22 -14.54 -44.00
CA ILE A 513 16.55 -14.17 -44.54
C ILE A 513 17.55 -13.72 -43.46
N ARG A 514 17.19 -13.92 -42.19
CA ARG A 514 17.98 -13.52 -41.01
C ARG A 514 17.83 -14.59 -39.93
N ALA A 515 18.81 -14.68 -39.05
CA ALA A 515 18.68 -15.45 -37.82
C ALA A 515 19.41 -14.76 -36.68
N VAL A 516 18.77 -14.66 -35.52
CA VAL A 516 19.43 -14.18 -34.30
C VAL A 516 19.92 -15.41 -33.53
N LEU A 517 21.22 -15.47 -33.32
CA LEU A 517 21.89 -16.48 -32.53
C LEU A 517 22.22 -15.89 -31.17
N SER A 518 22.06 -16.67 -30.11
CA SER A 518 22.37 -16.26 -28.75
C SER A 518 22.82 -17.44 -27.91
N TRP A 519 23.63 -17.18 -26.89
CA TRP A 519 24.16 -18.19 -25.96
C TRP A 519 24.33 -17.59 -24.56
N GLY A 520 24.55 -18.44 -23.57
CA GLY A 520 24.92 -18.05 -22.22
C GLY A 520 26.31 -17.41 -22.22
N GLY A 521 26.40 -16.14 -21.81
CA GLY A 521 27.65 -15.39 -21.76
C GLY A 521 28.27 -15.32 -20.37
N VAL A 522 29.60 -15.19 -20.32
CA VAL A 522 30.40 -14.90 -19.13
C VAL A 522 31.02 -13.50 -19.28
N SER A 523 31.07 -12.73 -18.20
CA SER A 523 31.63 -11.37 -18.20
C SER A 523 33.12 -11.35 -18.53
N ASN A 524 33.57 -10.33 -19.28
CA ASN A 524 34.98 -10.08 -19.64
C ASN A 524 35.65 -11.15 -20.53
N GLN A 525 34.86 -11.91 -21.29
CA GLN A 525 35.37 -12.85 -22.29
C GLN A 525 34.96 -12.45 -23.71
N THR A 526 35.63 -13.01 -24.72
CA THR A 526 35.21 -12.90 -26.12
C THR A 526 34.83 -14.26 -26.68
N TYR A 527 34.03 -14.28 -27.75
CA TYR A 527 33.58 -15.52 -28.38
C TYR A 527 34.06 -15.62 -29.83
N THR A 528 34.27 -16.86 -30.26
CA THR A 528 34.40 -17.21 -31.67
C THR A 528 33.19 -18.01 -32.12
N LEU A 529 32.45 -17.46 -33.08
CA LEU A 529 31.28 -18.08 -33.70
C LEU A 529 31.67 -18.68 -35.05
N GLN A 530 31.19 -19.88 -35.34
CA GLN A 530 31.25 -20.49 -36.66
C GLN A 530 29.85 -20.80 -37.15
N TRP A 531 29.58 -20.55 -38.44
CA TRP A 531 28.32 -20.93 -39.08
C TRP A 531 28.52 -21.31 -40.55
N ARG A 532 27.62 -22.15 -41.07
CA ARG A 532 27.64 -22.62 -42.47
C ARG A 532 26.25 -23.07 -42.91
N GLN A 533 26.05 -23.23 -44.21
CA GLN A 533 24.89 -23.96 -44.73
C GLN A 533 25.08 -25.46 -44.42
N ALA A 534 24.04 -26.12 -43.93
CA ALA A 534 24.13 -27.54 -43.56
C ALA A 534 24.54 -28.38 -44.78
N GLY A 535 25.54 -29.24 -44.59
CA GLY A 535 26.10 -30.09 -45.65
C GLY A 535 27.31 -29.51 -46.40
N THR A 536 27.73 -28.27 -46.14
CA THR A 536 29.00 -27.75 -46.66
C THR A 536 30.16 -28.08 -45.71
N SER A 537 31.38 -28.23 -46.23
CA SER A 537 32.57 -28.50 -45.40
C SER A 537 33.04 -27.26 -44.64
N ASP A 538 32.94 -26.09 -45.27
CA ASP A 538 33.65 -24.89 -44.84
C ASP A 538 32.80 -24.07 -43.87
N TRP A 539 33.41 -23.68 -42.75
CA TRP A 539 32.79 -22.83 -41.73
C TRP A 539 33.18 -21.36 -41.93
N THR A 540 32.18 -20.49 -41.98
CA THR A 540 32.39 -19.05 -41.87
C THR A 540 32.65 -18.70 -40.41
N THR A 541 33.79 -18.09 -40.11
CA THR A 541 34.22 -17.79 -38.73
C THR A 541 34.09 -16.29 -38.43
N VAL A 542 33.54 -15.97 -37.26
CA VAL A 542 33.44 -14.62 -36.70
C VAL A 542 34.16 -14.60 -35.36
N ASN A 543 35.23 -13.80 -35.26
CA ASN A 543 36.10 -13.73 -34.07
C ASN A 543 35.82 -12.46 -33.24
N ASN A 544 36.33 -12.44 -32.01
CA ASN A 544 36.34 -11.28 -31.11
C ASN A 544 34.94 -10.71 -30.82
N LEU A 545 33.94 -11.59 -30.74
CA LEU A 545 32.59 -11.18 -30.34
C LEU A 545 32.59 -10.83 -28.86
N THR A 546 32.25 -9.58 -28.52
CA THR A 546 32.16 -9.10 -27.13
C THR A 546 30.76 -9.26 -26.53
N THR A 547 29.78 -9.65 -27.36
CA THR A 547 28.40 -9.88 -26.97
C THR A 547 28.04 -11.36 -27.12
N ASN A 548 27.11 -11.85 -26.31
CA ASN A 548 26.60 -13.22 -26.35
C ASN A 548 25.45 -13.43 -27.36
N THR A 549 25.34 -12.52 -28.34
CA THR A 549 24.32 -12.55 -29.39
C THR A 549 24.94 -12.15 -30.72
N TYR A 550 24.49 -12.76 -31.83
CA TYR A 550 24.92 -12.39 -33.17
C TYR A 550 23.78 -12.55 -34.18
N THR A 551 23.56 -11.53 -35.02
CA THR A 551 22.53 -11.57 -36.07
C THR A 551 23.15 -11.93 -37.42
N LEU A 552 22.83 -13.13 -37.92
CA LEU A 552 23.07 -13.51 -39.31
C LEU A 552 22.09 -12.77 -40.23
N LYS A 553 22.59 -12.25 -41.34
CA LYS A 553 21.84 -11.49 -42.35
C LYS A 553 22.09 -12.09 -43.72
N GLU A 554 21.21 -11.80 -44.67
CA GLU A 554 21.36 -12.21 -46.08
C GLU A 554 21.40 -13.73 -46.28
N LEU A 555 20.68 -14.46 -45.43
CA LEU A 555 20.53 -15.90 -45.55
C LEU A 555 19.56 -16.25 -46.68
N ALA A 556 19.81 -17.33 -47.40
CA ALA A 556 18.82 -17.93 -48.29
C ALA A 556 17.61 -18.46 -47.49
N SER A 557 16.39 -18.28 -48.02
CA SER A 557 15.15 -18.80 -47.43
C SER A 557 15.05 -20.32 -47.54
N THR A 558 14.21 -20.95 -46.70
CA THR A 558 13.98 -22.42 -46.69
C THR A 558 15.26 -23.27 -46.63
N THR A 559 16.32 -22.74 -46.02
CA THR A 559 17.65 -23.32 -46.04
C THR A 559 18.10 -23.65 -44.62
N VAL A 560 18.70 -24.83 -44.44
CA VAL A 560 19.22 -25.28 -43.14
C VAL A 560 20.64 -24.74 -42.96
N TYR A 561 20.91 -24.14 -41.81
CA TYR A 561 22.24 -23.67 -41.41
C TYR A 561 22.65 -24.35 -40.10
N GLU A 562 23.95 -24.57 -39.95
CA GLU A 562 24.58 -25.03 -38.72
C GLU A 562 25.44 -23.92 -38.14
N TRP A 563 25.47 -23.81 -36.81
CA TRP A 563 26.34 -22.89 -36.09
C TRP A 563 26.86 -23.50 -34.80
N ARG A 564 28.03 -23.05 -34.36
CA ARG A 564 28.66 -23.43 -33.09
C ARG A 564 29.48 -22.27 -32.56
N VAL A 565 29.68 -22.22 -31.26
CA VAL A 565 30.40 -21.12 -30.60
C VAL A 565 31.34 -21.68 -29.53
N GLN A 566 32.49 -21.05 -29.37
CA GLN A 566 33.45 -21.33 -28.30
C GLN A 566 33.78 -20.05 -27.53
N ASP A 567 34.16 -20.22 -26.26
CA ASP A 567 34.59 -19.14 -25.38
C ASP A 567 36.11 -18.93 -25.48
N VAL A 568 36.55 -17.69 -25.38
CA VAL A 568 37.96 -17.30 -25.43
C VAL A 568 38.31 -16.59 -24.11
N CYS A 569 38.72 -17.41 -23.14
CA CYS A 569 39.05 -16.98 -21.78
C CYS A 569 40.36 -16.20 -21.68
N SER A 570 41.31 -16.46 -22.57
CA SER A 570 42.51 -15.65 -22.74
C SER A 570 43.06 -15.81 -24.16
N PRO A 571 44.06 -15.01 -24.59
CA PRO A 571 44.70 -15.20 -25.90
C PRO A 571 45.30 -16.60 -26.12
N THR A 572 45.52 -17.37 -25.06
CA THR A 572 46.15 -18.71 -25.10
C THR A 572 45.24 -19.83 -24.59
N VAL A 573 44.06 -19.52 -24.04
CA VAL A 573 43.14 -20.51 -23.47
C VAL A 573 41.74 -20.32 -24.05
N GLN A 574 41.26 -21.33 -24.75
CA GLN A 574 39.95 -21.38 -25.41
C GLN A 574 39.21 -22.63 -24.95
N SER A 575 37.88 -22.56 -24.92
CA SER A 575 37.06 -23.77 -24.77
C SER A 575 37.06 -24.57 -26.08
N GLU A 576 36.66 -25.82 -26.03
CA GLU A 576 36.17 -26.52 -27.24
C GLU A 576 34.94 -25.81 -27.80
N PHE A 577 34.66 -25.96 -29.10
CA PHE A 577 33.40 -25.53 -29.68
C PHE A 577 32.22 -26.29 -29.09
N SER A 578 31.10 -25.59 -28.90
CA SER A 578 29.82 -26.22 -28.64
C SER A 578 29.47 -27.27 -29.70
N ALA A 579 28.62 -28.23 -29.34
CA ALA A 579 27.99 -29.09 -30.34
C ALA A 579 27.27 -28.22 -31.39
N PRO A 580 27.38 -28.52 -32.70
CA PRO A 580 26.68 -27.79 -33.74
C PRO A 580 25.17 -27.74 -33.49
N GLN A 581 24.60 -26.54 -33.54
CA GLN A 581 23.17 -26.30 -33.52
C GLN A 581 22.69 -25.98 -34.93
N SER A 582 21.50 -26.47 -35.29
CA SER A 582 20.92 -26.23 -36.61
C SER A 582 19.65 -25.38 -36.51
N PHE A 583 19.46 -24.47 -37.47
CA PHE A 583 18.18 -23.79 -37.68
C PHE A 583 17.83 -23.79 -39.17
N THR A 584 16.54 -23.67 -39.48
CA THR A 584 16.05 -23.55 -40.85
C THR A 584 15.44 -22.16 -41.05
N THR A 585 15.89 -21.45 -42.07
CA THR A 585 15.25 -20.19 -42.47
C THR A 585 13.88 -20.46 -43.07
N ARG A 586 12.95 -19.52 -42.89
CA ARG A 586 11.54 -19.72 -43.29
C ARG A 586 11.33 -19.49 -44.79
N SER A 587 10.16 -19.90 -45.31
CA SER A 587 9.66 -19.51 -46.64
C SER A 587 8.91 -18.17 -46.59
N CYS A 588 8.64 -17.57 -47.75
CA CYS A 588 7.68 -16.47 -47.84
C CYS A 588 6.29 -16.93 -47.40
N GLN A 589 5.74 -16.24 -46.41
CA GLN A 589 4.54 -16.70 -45.71
C GLN A 589 3.27 -16.06 -46.28
N LEU A 590 2.26 -16.89 -46.58
CA LEU A 590 0.92 -16.42 -46.93
C LEU A 590 0.25 -15.77 -45.69
N PRO A 591 -0.56 -14.71 -45.85
CA PRO A 591 -1.43 -14.23 -44.77
C PRO A 591 -2.39 -15.36 -44.33
N TYR A 592 -2.45 -15.66 -43.02
CA TYR A 592 -3.13 -16.87 -42.52
C TYR A 592 -4.53 -16.61 -41.96
N SER A 593 -4.86 -15.35 -41.68
CA SER A 593 -6.20 -14.94 -41.26
C SER A 593 -6.54 -13.63 -41.95
N THR A 594 -7.71 -13.59 -42.55
CA THR A 594 -8.29 -12.44 -43.22
C THR A 594 -9.61 -12.13 -42.55
N SER A 595 -9.73 -10.95 -41.98
CA SER A 595 -10.94 -10.52 -41.28
C SER A 595 -11.54 -9.29 -41.93
N LEU A 596 -12.87 -9.24 -41.88
CA LEU A 596 -13.66 -8.05 -42.20
C LEU A 596 -13.88 -7.29 -40.90
N ASN A 597 -13.33 -6.09 -40.83
CA ASN A 597 -13.51 -5.22 -39.67
C ASN A 597 -14.89 -4.53 -39.71
N SER A 598 -15.27 -4.03 -40.89
CA SER A 598 -16.55 -3.34 -41.09
C SER A 598 -16.94 -3.29 -42.56
N VAL A 599 -18.23 -3.38 -42.87
CA VAL A 599 -18.78 -3.28 -44.24
C VAL A 599 -20.01 -2.37 -44.25
N SER A 600 -20.10 -1.50 -45.26
CA SER A 600 -21.17 -0.52 -45.46
C SER A 600 -21.87 -0.69 -46.80
N GLY A 601 -22.75 0.26 -47.15
CA GLY A 601 -23.29 0.35 -48.51
C GLY A 601 -22.26 0.72 -49.58
N ASP A 602 -21.11 1.28 -49.23
CA ASP A 602 -20.14 1.90 -50.16
C ASP A 602 -18.64 1.68 -49.82
N PHE A 603 -18.32 0.99 -48.72
CA PHE A 603 -16.93 0.69 -48.33
C PHE A 603 -16.81 -0.62 -47.54
N ALA A 604 -15.59 -1.17 -47.47
CA ALA A 604 -15.25 -2.31 -46.63
C ALA A 604 -13.84 -2.19 -46.06
N SER A 605 -13.69 -2.44 -44.76
CA SER A 605 -12.40 -2.42 -44.06
C SER A 605 -11.89 -3.85 -43.85
N LEU A 606 -10.73 -4.13 -44.42
CA LEU A 606 -10.10 -5.44 -44.46
C LEU A 606 -8.89 -5.45 -43.53
N SER A 607 -8.66 -6.58 -42.86
CA SER A 607 -7.47 -6.83 -42.06
C SER A 607 -6.92 -8.22 -42.32
N TRP A 608 -5.62 -8.37 -42.16
CA TRP A 608 -4.95 -9.65 -42.29
C TRP A 608 -3.76 -9.79 -41.36
N PHE A 609 -3.42 -11.04 -41.05
CA PHE A 609 -2.41 -11.40 -40.06
C PHE A 609 -1.34 -12.33 -40.64
N PHE A 610 -0.13 -12.23 -40.07
CA PHE A 610 0.97 -13.15 -40.31
C PHE A 610 1.36 -13.85 -39.02
N SER A 611 1.65 -15.15 -39.07
CA SER A 611 2.01 -15.90 -37.86
C SER A 611 3.34 -15.43 -37.29
N THR A 612 4.19 -14.80 -38.12
CA THR A 612 5.54 -14.37 -37.71
C THR A 612 6.00 -13.07 -38.39
N PRO A 613 6.90 -12.29 -37.76
CA PRO A 613 7.54 -11.12 -38.37
C PRO A 613 8.47 -11.48 -39.53
N ASP A 614 8.46 -10.70 -40.61
CA ASP A 614 9.34 -10.87 -41.79
C ASP A 614 9.64 -9.52 -42.49
N PRO A 615 10.79 -8.87 -42.24
CA PRO A 615 11.17 -7.60 -42.86
C PRO A 615 12.26 -7.73 -43.95
N PRO A 616 12.11 -7.13 -45.17
CA PRO A 616 10.96 -6.43 -45.73
C PRO A 616 10.06 -7.32 -46.62
N ARG A 617 8.73 -7.29 -46.41
CA ARG A 617 7.70 -7.85 -47.30
C ARG A 617 6.59 -6.84 -47.55
N THR A 618 5.95 -6.90 -48.72
CA THR A 618 4.72 -6.15 -49.03
C THR A 618 3.56 -7.10 -49.34
N VAL A 619 2.34 -6.58 -49.39
CA VAL A 619 1.14 -7.34 -49.75
C VAL A 619 0.47 -6.75 -50.98
N ASP A 620 0.02 -7.61 -51.90
CA ASP A 620 -0.89 -7.22 -52.97
C ASP A 620 -2.31 -7.66 -52.60
N LEU A 621 -3.27 -6.74 -52.68
CA LEU A 621 -4.70 -6.95 -52.48
C LEU A 621 -5.42 -6.85 -53.82
N ARG A 622 -6.31 -7.79 -54.12
CA ARG A 622 -7.23 -7.65 -55.26
C ARG A 622 -8.67 -7.89 -54.85
N TYR A 623 -9.61 -7.18 -55.48
CA TYR A 623 -11.05 -7.31 -55.24
C TYR A 623 -11.89 -7.10 -56.51
N ARG A 624 -13.11 -7.66 -56.55
CA ARG A 624 -14.10 -7.46 -57.62
C ARG A 624 -15.52 -7.84 -57.18
N PRO A 625 -16.58 -7.36 -57.85
CA PRO A 625 -17.91 -7.96 -57.70
C PRO A 625 -17.90 -9.44 -58.12
N VAL A 626 -18.53 -10.30 -57.32
CA VAL A 626 -18.60 -11.74 -57.60
C VAL A 626 -19.24 -11.97 -58.97
N GLY A 627 -18.60 -12.80 -59.81
CA GLY A 627 -19.07 -13.14 -61.16
C GLY A 627 -18.58 -12.22 -62.29
N THR A 628 -17.81 -11.16 -61.97
CA THR A 628 -17.14 -10.32 -62.98
C THR A 628 -15.75 -10.86 -63.31
N PRO A 629 -15.24 -10.74 -64.56
CA PRO A 629 -13.94 -11.29 -64.92
C PRO A 629 -12.75 -10.45 -64.43
N THR A 630 -12.92 -9.14 -64.27
CA THR A 630 -11.83 -8.18 -64.03
C THR A 630 -11.59 -7.96 -62.55
N TRP A 631 -10.33 -8.10 -62.10
CA TRP A 631 -9.91 -7.77 -60.73
C TRP A 631 -9.31 -6.35 -60.65
N THR A 632 -9.73 -5.58 -59.65
CA THR A 632 -9.02 -4.36 -59.25
C THR A 632 -7.92 -4.74 -58.27
N THR A 633 -6.67 -4.36 -58.56
CA THR A 633 -5.49 -4.72 -57.76
C THR A 633 -4.85 -3.49 -57.14
N ILE A 634 -4.48 -3.59 -55.87
CA ILE A 634 -3.77 -2.61 -55.07
C ILE A 634 -2.47 -3.29 -54.61
N SER A 635 -1.34 -2.79 -55.10
CA SER A 635 -0.03 -3.41 -54.87
C SER A 635 0.79 -2.67 -53.81
N SER A 636 1.81 -3.36 -53.30
CA SER A 636 2.83 -2.78 -52.40
C SER A 636 2.27 -2.23 -51.09
N LEU A 637 1.25 -2.87 -50.52
CA LEU A 637 0.70 -2.48 -49.23
C LEU A 637 1.73 -2.76 -48.12
N THR A 638 2.07 -1.72 -47.37
CA THR A 638 2.96 -1.81 -46.22
C THR A 638 2.23 -2.44 -45.05
N THR A 639 2.96 -3.22 -44.26
CA THR A 639 2.42 -3.91 -43.08
C THR A 639 3.29 -3.56 -41.88
N THR A 640 2.69 -3.45 -40.70
CA THR A 640 3.43 -3.39 -39.44
C THR A 640 3.75 -4.83 -39.05
N TYR A 641 5.03 -5.19 -38.91
CA TYR A 641 5.61 -6.47 -38.45
C TYR A 641 4.75 -7.78 -38.57
N THR A 642 3.56 -7.87 -37.98
CA THR A 642 2.63 -9.03 -37.99
C THR A 642 1.20 -8.75 -38.51
N THR A 643 0.81 -7.51 -38.83
CA THR A 643 -0.55 -7.11 -39.19
C THR A 643 -0.61 -6.16 -40.39
N GLY A 644 -1.64 -6.30 -41.23
CA GLY A 644 -1.96 -5.34 -42.28
C GLY A 644 -3.45 -5.00 -42.33
N THR A 645 -3.77 -3.78 -42.74
CA THR A 645 -5.15 -3.29 -42.85
C THR A 645 -5.32 -2.43 -44.10
N TYR A 646 -6.47 -2.50 -44.76
CA TYR A 646 -6.80 -1.64 -45.89
C TYR A 646 -8.31 -1.36 -45.98
N GLN A 647 -8.69 -0.15 -46.37
CA GLN A 647 -10.10 0.23 -46.54
C GLN A 647 -10.43 0.45 -48.02
N LEU A 648 -11.32 -0.39 -48.55
CA LEU A 648 -11.91 -0.25 -49.88
C LEU A 648 -13.03 0.79 -49.83
N THR A 649 -13.06 1.77 -50.73
CA THR A 649 -14.11 2.81 -50.81
C THR A 649 -14.71 2.88 -52.21
N GLY A 650 -15.93 3.43 -52.35
CA GLY A 650 -16.60 3.62 -53.64
C GLY A 650 -17.23 2.34 -54.20
N LEU A 651 -17.62 1.42 -53.31
CA LEU A 651 -18.28 0.16 -53.66
C LEU A 651 -19.75 0.39 -54.01
N ALA A 652 -20.32 -0.45 -54.88
CA ALA A 652 -21.75 -0.45 -55.16
C ALA A 652 -22.51 -1.08 -53.98
N ASN A 653 -23.73 -0.60 -53.70
CA ASN A 653 -24.57 -1.11 -52.61
C ASN A 653 -25.21 -2.47 -52.94
N ASN A 654 -25.59 -3.23 -51.91
CA ASN A 654 -26.25 -4.55 -52.04
C ASN A 654 -25.52 -5.51 -53.00
N THR A 655 -24.20 -5.39 -53.09
CA THR A 655 -23.36 -6.07 -54.07
C THR A 655 -22.39 -6.99 -53.32
N VAL A 656 -22.28 -8.25 -53.77
CA VAL A 656 -21.31 -9.20 -53.22
C VAL A 656 -19.97 -8.97 -53.91
N TYR A 657 -18.94 -8.69 -53.12
CA TYR A 657 -17.55 -8.58 -53.56
C TYR A 657 -16.76 -9.79 -53.09
N GLU A 658 -15.79 -10.22 -53.89
CA GLU A 658 -14.74 -11.14 -53.49
C GLU A 658 -13.37 -10.45 -53.49
N TRP A 659 -12.48 -10.87 -52.59
CA TRP A 659 -11.15 -10.31 -52.42
C TRP A 659 -10.12 -11.36 -52.01
N GLN A 660 -8.86 -11.12 -52.39
CA GLN A 660 -7.73 -12.02 -52.17
C GLN A 660 -6.45 -11.23 -51.87
N LEU A 661 -5.53 -11.86 -51.14
CA LEU A 661 -4.23 -11.30 -50.81
C LEU A 661 -3.11 -12.21 -51.29
N ARG A 662 -1.92 -11.66 -51.55
CA ARG A 662 -0.67 -12.44 -51.60
C ARG A 662 0.48 -11.67 -50.95
N SER A 663 1.45 -12.40 -50.43
CA SER A 663 2.70 -11.81 -49.94
C SER A 663 3.72 -11.69 -51.07
N VAL A 664 4.40 -10.56 -51.11
CA VAL A 664 5.52 -10.27 -52.02
C VAL A 664 6.77 -10.05 -51.17
N CYS A 665 7.61 -11.07 -51.07
CA CYS A 665 8.81 -11.07 -50.24
C CYS A 665 10.08 -10.70 -51.03
N SER A 666 10.08 -10.90 -52.35
CA SER A 666 11.03 -10.32 -53.31
C SER A 666 10.43 -10.32 -54.74
N SER A 667 11.20 -9.91 -55.74
CA SER A 667 10.79 -10.04 -57.15
C SER A 667 10.65 -11.49 -57.62
N THR A 668 11.31 -12.44 -56.95
CA THR A 668 11.32 -13.87 -57.30
C THR A 668 10.66 -14.77 -56.25
N ASP A 669 10.32 -14.23 -55.08
CA ASP A 669 9.72 -14.96 -53.95
C ASP A 669 8.38 -14.30 -53.57
N GLN A 670 7.29 -14.86 -54.12
CA GLN A 670 5.91 -14.42 -53.89
C GLN A 670 5.04 -15.64 -53.62
N THR A 671 4.01 -15.46 -52.80
CA THR A 671 3.01 -16.52 -52.60
C THR A 671 1.96 -16.48 -53.71
N ASP A 672 1.24 -17.59 -53.86
CA ASP A 672 -0.07 -17.55 -54.54
C ASP A 672 -1.04 -16.63 -53.77
N TYR A 673 -2.12 -16.24 -54.46
CA TYR A 673 -3.22 -15.53 -53.80
C TYR A 673 -3.98 -16.46 -52.85
N THR A 674 -4.42 -15.92 -51.70
CA THR A 674 -5.30 -16.61 -50.75
C THR A 674 -6.57 -17.11 -51.42
N ALA A 675 -7.27 -18.06 -50.80
CA ALA A 675 -8.65 -18.37 -51.19
C ALA A 675 -9.51 -17.09 -51.20
N PRO A 676 -10.49 -16.96 -52.12
CA PRO A 676 -11.34 -15.78 -52.21
C PRO A 676 -12.22 -15.67 -50.96
N ASN A 677 -12.09 -14.54 -50.27
CA ASN A 677 -13.01 -14.14 -49.21
C ASN A 677 -14.09 -13.27 -49.82
N SER A 678 -15.32 -13.34 -49.32
CA SER A 678 -16.42 -12.51 -49.82
C SER A 678 -17.06 -11.66 -48.72
N PHE A 679 -17.62 -10.52 -49.14
CA PHE A 679 -18.46 -9.67 -48.32
C PHE A 679 -19.56 -9.04 -49.16
N THR A 680 -20.67 -8.67 -48.54
CA THR A 680 -21.79 -8.00 -49.21
C THR A 680 -21.93 -6.60 -48.65
N THR A 681 -21.90 -5.58 -49.51
CA THR A 681 -22.28 -4.23 -49.12
C THR A 681 -23.79 -4.19 -48.85
N ILE A 682 -24.27 -3.57 -47.77
CA ILE A 682 -25.70 -3.62 -47.41
C ILE A 682 -26.17 -2.24 -46.95
N CYS A 683 -27.30 -1.76 -47.49
CA CYS A 683 -28.02 -0.61 -46.97
C CYS A 683 -29.19 -1.08 -46.08
N ARG A 684 -29.13 -0.82 -44.77
CA ARG A 684 -30.00 -1.47 -43.76
C ARG A 684 -31.20 -0.61 -43.34
N THR A 685 -32.37 -1.24 -43.28
CA THR A 685 -33.61 -0.68 -42.73
C THR A 685 -33.58 -0.66 -41.19
N PRO A 686 -33.97 0.45 -40.52
CA PRO A 686 -34.04 0.50 -39.07
C PRO A 686 -35.12 -0.42 -38.46
N GLY A 687 -34.87 -0.92 -37.25
CA GLY A 687 -35.79 -1.77 -36.49
C GLY A 687 -35.81 -1.43 -34.99
N SER A 688 -36.49 -2.26 -34.18
CA SER A 688 -36.64 -2.04 -32.72
C SER A 688 -37.13 -0.63 -32.38
N LEU A 689 -38.26 -0.26 -32.98
CA LEU A 689 -38.87 1.07 -32.81
C LEU A 689 -39.48 1.19 -31.41
N LEU A 690 -39.07 2.21 -30.67
CA LEU A 690 -39.54 2.52 -29.32
C LEU A 690 -39.94 3.98 -29.24
N ALA A 691 -41.00 4.28 -28.49
CA ALA A 691 -41.44 5.64 -28.22
C ALA A 691 -41.64 5.83 -26.71
N LYS A 692 -40.99 6.85 -26.15
CA LYS A 692 -41.27 7.35 -24.79
C LYS A 692 -42.15 8.60 -24.96
N THR A 693 -43.36 8.57 -24.42
CA THR A 693 -44.36 9.61 -24.65
C THR A 693 -44.63 10.46 -23.42
N SER A 694 -44.99 11.72 -23.67
CA SER A 694 -45.63 12.62 -22.71
C SER A 694 -47.01 13.03 -23.24
N ALA A 695 -47.66 14.00 -22.58
CA ALA A 695 -48.97 14.49 -23.02
C ALA A 695 -48.92 15.22 -24.39
N THR A 696 -47.78 15.82 -24.75
CA THR A 696 -47.65 16.60 -26.01
C THR A 696 -46.35 16.35 -26.78
N GLN A 697 -45.52 15.41 -26.33
CA GLN A 697 -44.24 15.09 -26.94
C GLN A 697 -44.03 13.58 -27.05
N ALA A 698 -43.15 13.17 -27.94
CA ALA A 698 -42.68 11.79 -28.01
C ALA A 698 -41.20 11.75 -28.39
N GLN A 699 -40.40 11.07 -27.58
CA GLN A 699 -39.03 10.71 -27.93
C GLN A 699 -39.05 9.33 -28.60
N LEU A 700 -38.76 9.33 -29.89
CA LEU A 700 -38.66 8.14 -30.71
C LEU A 700 -37.21 7.64 -30.72
N SER A 701 -37.04 6.34 -30.66
CA SER A 701 -35.73 5.70 -30.78
C SER A 701 -35.83 4.40 -31.57
N TRP A 702 -34.76 4.06 -32.27
CA TRP A 702 -34.66 2.86 -33.09
C TRP A 702 -33.24 2.32 -33.07
N ARG A 703 -33.08 1.06 -33.45
CA ARG A 703 -31.78 0.40 -33.57
C ARG A 703 -31.55 -0.11 -34.98
N ILE A 704 -30.28 -0.18 -35.36
CA ILE A 704 -29.84 -0.90 -36.56
C ILE A 704 -28.83 -1.95 -36.11
N THR A 705 -29.18 -3.21 -36.30
CA THR A 705 -28.34 -4.35 -35.94
C THR A 705 -27.58 -4.87 -37.18
N PRO A 706 -26.28 -5.19 -37.06
CA PRO A 706 -25.49 -5.20 -35.82
C PRO A 706 -24.85 -3.85 -35.41
N PHE A 707 -24.63 -2.88 -36.31
CA PHE A 707 -24.06 -1.55 -35.97
C PHE A 707 -24.49 -0.44 -36.95
N THR A 708 -24.51 0.84 -36.52
CA THR A 708 -24.68 2.03 -37.39
C THR A 708 -23.34 2.71 -37.71
N GLN A 709 -23.26 3.39 -38.85
CA GLN A 709 -22.11 4.21 -39.21
C GLN A 709 -22.22 5.65 -38.69
N SER A 710 -21.09 6.24 -38.32
CA SER A 710 -20.93 7.68 -38.15
C SER A 710 -21.19 8.37 -39.50
N GLY A 711 -22.13 9.31 -39.54
CA GLY A 711 -22.45 10.10 -40.74
C GLY A 711 -23.75 9.70 -41.46
N ASN A 712 -24.37 8.57 -41.11
CA ASN A 712 -25.72 8.26 -41.62
C ASN A 712 -26.73 9.30 -41.10
N THR A 713 -27.71 9.64 -41.93
CA THR A 713 -28.88 10.43 -41.52
C THR A 713 -30.14 9.58 -41.63
N PHE A 714 -31.15 9.91 -40.84
CA PHE A 714 -32.43 9.21 -40.82
C PHE A 714 -33.57 10.14 -41.20
N ILE A 715 -34.52 9.61 -41.95
CA ILE A 715 -35.77 10.28 -42.26
C ILE A 715 -36.87 9.62 -41.44
N VAL A 716 -37.47 10.37 -40.53
CA VAL A 716 -38.57 9.93 -39.65
C VAL A 716 -39.87 10.55 -40.14
N GLN A 717 -40.90 9.73 -40.30
CA GLN A 717 -42.24 10.18 -40.64
C GLN A 717 -43.22 9.80 -39.53
N TYR A 718 -44.12 10.70 -39.18
CA TYR A 718 -45.19 10.46 -38.21
C TYR A 718 -46.50 11.16 -38.59
N ARG A 719 -47.63 10.62 -38.13
CA ARG A 719 -48.97 11.23 -38.29
C ARG A 719 -49.98 10.65 -37.28
N PRO A 720 -51.08 11.35 -36.96
CA PRO A 720 -52.19 10.74 -36.23
C PRO A 720 -52.75 9.54 -36.99
N VAL A 721 -53.10 8.46 -36.28
CA VAL A 721 -53.71 7.27 -36.89
C VAL A 721 -54.98 7.67 -37.64
N GLY A 722 -55.07 7.31 -38.92
CA GLY A 722 -56.20 7.65 -39.81
C GLY A 722 -56.01 8.90 -40.67
N SER A 723 -54.95 9.70 -40.45
CA SER A 723 -54.58 10.81 -41.35
C SER A 723 -53.91 10.28 -42.63
N SER A 724 -54.16 10.92 -43.78
CA SER A 724 -53.46 10.59 -45.03
C SER A 724 -52.09 11.25 -45.16
N ASN A 725 -51.85 12.37 -44.48
CA ASN A 725 -50.64 13.18 -44.62
C ASN A 725 -49.58 12.83 -43.56
N TRP A 726 -48.35 12.56 -44.00
CA TRP A 726 -47.19 12.32 -43.13
C TRP A 726 -46.42 13.61 -42.85
N THR A 727 -46.10 13.86 -41.59
CA THR A 727 -45.13 14.89 -41.19
C THR A 727 -43.73 14.28 -41.17
N THR A 728 -42.75 14.93 -41.77
CA THR A 728 -41.37 14.42 -41.89
C THR A 728 -40.40 15.25 -41.06
N THR A 729 -39.51 14.58 -40.33
CA THR A 729 -38.38 15.19 -39.63
C THR A 729 -37.10 14.40 -39.90
N THR A 730 -35.95 15.04 -39.82
CA THR A 730 -34.65 14.40 -40.01
C THR A 730 -33.92 14.27 -38.67
N SER A 731 -33.17 13.18 -38.51
CA SER A 731 -32.37 12.91 -37.31
C SER A 731 -30.95 12.50 -37.70
N THR A 732 -29.97 12.99 -36.94
CA THR A 732 -28.56 12.63 -37.05
C THR A 732 -28.19 11.62 -35.96
N VAL A 733 -27.20 10.76 -36.25
CA VAL A 733 -26.73 9.72 -35.33
C VAL A 733 -26.19 10.33 -34.03
N THR A 734 -26.72 9.90 -32.88
CA THR A 734 -26.21 10.26 -31.54
C THR A 734 -25.39 9.13 -30.89
N SER A 735 -25.41 7.91 -31.45
CA SER A 735 -24.64 6.76 -30.95
C SER A 735 -24.44 5.65 -32.01
N PHE A 736 -23.45 4.76 -31.83
CA PHE A 736 -23.07 3.68 -32.79
C PHE A 736 -24.08 2.53 -32.96
N THR A 737 -25.26 2.60 -32.34
CA THR A 737 -26.24 1.49 -32.31
C THR A 737 -27.65 1.87 -32.77
N GLY A 738 -27.90 3.12 -33.16
CA GLY A 738 -29.25 3.58 -33.48
C GLY A 738 -29.40 5.09 -33.64
N GLY A 739 -30.63 5.55 -33.81
CA GLY A 739 -30.96 6.97 -33.87
C GLY A 739 -32.14 7.32 -32.96
N SER A 740 -32.31 8.62 -32.70
CA SER A 740 -33.41 9.15 -31.90
C SER A 740 -33.97 10.43 -32.50
N ALA A 741 -35.28 10.64 -32.42
CA ALA A 741 -35.93 11.87 -32.82
C ALA A 741 -36.90 12.34 -31.73
N ASN A 742 -36.85 13.63 -31.39
CA ASN A 742 -37.81 14.23 -30.47
C ASN A 742 -38.93 14.89 -31.29
N LEU A 743 -40.17 14.55 -30.97
CA LEU A 743 -41.38 15.15 -31.52
C LEU A 743 -42.02 16.05 -30.45
N SER A 744 -42.45 17.24 -30.85
CA SER A 744 -43.11 18.22 -29.98
C SER A 744 -44.39 18.78 -30.62
N GLY A 745 -45.32 19.28 -29.80
CA GLY A 745 -46.58 19.86 -30.29
C GLY A 745 -47.61 18.82 -30.74
N LEU A 746 -47.51 17.60 -30.21
CA LEU A 746 -48.47 16.53 -30.44
C LEU A 746 -49.75 16.78 -29.65
N THR A 747 -50.88 16.34 -30.20
CA THR A 747 -52.19 16.41 -29.54
C THR A 747 -52.27 15.36 -28.44
N THR A 748 -52.79 15.71 -27.27
CA THR A 748 -52.95 14.79 -26.13
C THR A 748 -53.97 13.68 -26.41
N GLY A 749 -53.85 12.53 -25.74
CA GLY A 749 -54.73 11.37 -25.87
C GLY A 749 -54.79 10.77 -27.29
N THR A 750 -53.89 11.18 -28.17
CA THR A 750 -53.96 10.86 -29.60
C THR A 750 -52.93 9.80 -29.94
N THR A 751 -53.37 8.75 -30.65
CA THR A 751 -52.46 7.72 -31.16
C THR A 751 -51.84 8.20 -32.46
N TYR A 752 -50.51 8.21 -32.50
CA TYR A 752 -49.72 8.50 -33.69
C TYR A 752 -49.11 7.20 -34.22
N GLU A 753 -48.96 7.14 -35.53
CA GLU A 753 -48.16 6.13 -36.21
C GLU A 753 -46.91 6.76 -36.81
N TRP A 754 -45.80 6.04 -36.80
CA TRP A 754 -44.50 6.52 -37.25
C TRP A 754 -43.64 5.41 -37.87
N ARG A 755 -42.70 5.81 -38.72
CA ARG A 755 -41.75 4.95 -39.42
C ARG A 755 -40.46 5.70 -39.73
N VAL A 756 -39.37 4.97 -39.97
CA VAL A 756 -38.04 5.56 -40.19
C VAL A 756 -37.24 4.78 -41.24
N GLN A 757 -36.42 5.48 -42.02
CA GLN A 757 -35.50 4.87 -43.00
C GLN A 757 -34.10 5.48 -42.93
N THR A 758 -33.10 4.74 -43.40
CA THR A 758 -31.68 5.14 -43.40
C THR A 758 -31.28 5.78 -44.73
N THR A 759 -30.58 6.90 -44.67
CA THR A 759 -29.85 7.47 -45.81
C THR A 759 -28.43 6.90 -45.83
N CYS A 760 -28.16 5.98 -46.77
CA CYS A 760 -26.90 5.24 -46.84
C CYS A 760 -25.83 5.92 -47.71
N SER A 761 -26.24 6.81 -48.63
CA SER A 761 -25.36 7.70 -49.41
C SER A 761 -26.19 8.88 -49.94
N LEU A 762 -25.58 9.82 -50.70
CA LEU A 762 -26.32 10.94 -51.33
C LEU A 762 -27.46 10.50 -52.26
N THR A 763 -27.42 9.27 -52.80
CA THR A 763 -28.39 8.76 -53.77
C THR A 763 -29.06 7.45 -53.35
N ALA A 764 -28.70 6.86 -52.21
CA ALA A 764 -29.22 5.56 -51.77
C ALA A 764 -29.95 5.64 -50.40
N LEU A 765 -31.19 5.18 -50.38
CA LEU A 765 -32.06 5.05 -49.20
C LEU A 765 -32.37 3.57 -48.93
N SER A 766 -32.54 3.21 -47.66
CA SER A 766 -33.16 1.92 -47.30
C SER A 766 -34.68 2.00 -47.50
N ASP A 767 -35.36 0.85 -47.42
CA ASP A 767 -36.81 0.84 -47.21
C ASP A 767 -37.17 1.52 -45.87
N PHE A 768 -38.42 1.96 -45.73
CA PHE A 768 -38.97 2.36 -44.44
C PHE A 768 -39.17 1.15 -43.53
N SER A 769 -38.93 1.34 -42.24
CA SER A 769 -39.27 0.39 -41.19
C SER A 769 -40.77 0.04 -41.20
N ASN A 770 -41.12 -1.07 -40.54
CA ASN A 770 -42.52 -1.32 -40.17
C ASN A 770 -43.08 -0.12 -39.37
N ILE A 771 -44.38 0.12 -39.50
CA ILE A 771 -45.07 1.20 -38.77
C ILE A 771 -45.16 0.82 -37.29
N ALA A 772 -44.70 1.72 -36.42
CA ALA A 772 -44.91 1.65 -34.97
C ALA A 772 -45.93 2.70 -34.53
N GLN A 773 -46.59 2.47 -33.40
CA GLN A 773 -47.58 3.38 -32.84
C GLN A 773 -47.22 3.78 -31.42
N PHE A 774 -47.65 4.98 -31.02
CA PHE A 774 -47.59 5.45 -29.64
C PHE A 774 -48.78 6.36 -29.35
N THR A 775 -49.18 6.45 -28.09
CA THR A 775 -50.26 7.34 -27.64
C THR A 775 -49.71 8.34 -26.63
N THR A 776 -50.04 9.62 -26.83
CA THR A 776 -49.72 10.69 -25.87
C THR A 776 -50.63 10.58 -24.65
N ASN A 777 -50.07 10.60 -23.44
CA ASN A 777 -50.86 10.49 -22.20
C ASN A 777 -50.15 11.15 -20.99
N CYS A 778 -50.92 11.56 -19.98
CA CYS A 778 -50.40 12.13 -18.73
C CYS A 778 -49.98 11.03 -17.73
N SER A 779 -48.69 10.95 -17.41
CA SER A 779 -48.12 9.84 -16.60
C SER A 779 -48.05 10.15 -15.10
N VAL A 780 -48.36 9.16 -14.25
CA VAL A 780 -48.18 9.24 -12.79
C VAL A 780 -46.68 9.17 -12.39
N PRO A 781 -46.26 9.79 -11.27
CA PRO A 781 -44.89 9.66 -10.77
C PRO A 781 -44.56 8.21 -10.33
N LEU A 782 -43.33 7.76 -10.58
CA LEU A 782 -42.90 6.39 -10.29
C LEU A 782 -42.67 6.16 -8.78
N ALA A 783 -43.41 5.21 -8.20
CA ALA A 783 -43.41 4.95 -6.75
C ALA A 783 -42.07 4.46 -6.18
N ASN A 784 -41.21 3.83 -6.99
CA ASN A 784 -39.91 3.30 -6.57
C ASN A 784 -38.84 4.39 -6.34
N GLY A 785 -39.13 5.66 -6.64
CA GLY A 785 -38.21 6.79 -6.43
C GLY A 785 -38.62 7.74 -5.31
N PHE A 786 -39.59 7.38 -4.47
CA PHE A 786 -40.06 8.24 -3.37
C PHE A 786 -39.19 8.06 -2.12
N SER A 787 -38.77 9.17 -1.50
CA SER A 787 -38.03 9.15 -0.23
C SER A 787 -38.39 10.32 0.67
N VAL A 788 -38.26 10.11 1.98
CA VAL A 788 -38.39 11.14 3.02
C VAL A 788 -37.05 11.33 3.71
N ALA A 789 -36.59 12.57 3.80
CA ALA A 789 -35.34 12.96 4.43
C ALA A 789 -35.53 14.16 5.35
N PHE A 790 -34.53 14.45 6.18
CA PHE A 790 -34.50 15.64 7.06
C PHE A 790 -35.77 15.80 7.91
N VAL A 791 -36.23 14.70 8.53
CA VAL A 791 -37.39 14.73 9.43
C VAL A 791 -36.96 15.35 10.76
N THR A 792 -37.59 16.47 11.08
CA THR A 792 -37.33 17.26 12.29
C THR A 792 -38.56 17.26 13.20
N SER A 793 -38.55 18.04 14.28
CA SER A 793 -39.75 18.23 15.11
C SER A 793 -40.90 18.95 14.38
N ASN A 794 -40.64 19.66 13.27
CA ASN A 794 -41.65 20.47 12.58
C ASN A 794 -41.54 20.54 11.05
N SER A 795 -40.65 19.74 10.46
CA SER A 795 -40.44 19.71 9.01
C SER A 795 -40.05 18.32 8.53
N ALA A 796 -40.25 18.09 7.23
CA ALA A 796 -39.74 16.92 6.53
C ALA A 796 -39.56 17.24 5.05
N GLN A 797 -38.51 16.74 4.42
CA GLN A 797 -38.31 16.86 2.99
C GLN A 797 -38.80 15.60 2.28
N LEU A 798 -39.67 15.78 1.29
CA LEU A 798 -40.21 14.74 0.43
C LEU A 798 -39.54 14.84 -0.94
N ASN A 799 -39.09 13.72 -1.49
CA ASN A 799 -38.39 13.66 -2.78
C ASN A 799 -39.01 12.59 -3.68
N TRP A 800 -39.06 12.85 -4.99
CA TRP A 800 -39.52 11.91 -6.03
C TRP A 800 -38.76 12.07 -7.35
N THR A 801 -38.72 11.02 -8.16
CA THR A 801 -38.07 11.02 -9.49
C THR A 801 -39.05 11.30 -10.63
N ILE A 802 -38.52 11.93 -11.69
CA ILE A 802 -39.24 12.47 -12.86
C ILE A 802 -39.58 11.39 -13.92
N MET A 803 -40.62 11.65 -14.72
CA MET A 803 -40.71 11.29 -16.15
C MET A 803 -40.61 12.58 -16.98
N ASP A 804 -39.57 12.72 -17.81
CA ASP A 804 -39.15 14.00 -18.41
C ASP A 804 -40.24 14.69 -19.24
N ASP A 805 -40.80 15.78 -18.71
CA ASP A 805 -41.45 16.82 -19.51
C ASP A 805 -41.17 18.19 -18.85
N PRO A 806 -40.56 19.15 -19.56
CA PRO A 806 -40.29 20.49 -19.04
C PRO A 806 -41.55 21.34 -18.78
N ALA A 807 -42.76 20.90 -19.19
CA ALA A 807 -44.02 21.61 -18.92
C ALA A 807 -44.79 21.12 -17.67
N ASN A 808 -44.36 20.03 -17.03
CA ASN A 808 -45.08 19.42 -15.92
C ASN A 808 -44.61 19.97 -14.56
N HIS A 809 -45.56 20.26 -13.68
CA HIS A 809 -45.30 20.49 -12.25
C HIS A 809 -45.97 19.41 -11.41
N TYR A 810 -45.67 19.36 -10.12
CA TYR A 810 -46.21 18.34 -9.23
C TYR A 810 -47.12 18.96 -8.18
N ASP A 811 -48.15 18.21 -7.80
CA ASP A 811 -48.93 18.48 -6.60
C ASP A 811 -48.59 17.42 -5.55
N VAL A 812 -48.23 17.85 -4.35
CA VAL A 812 -48.09 17.00 -3.18
C VAL A 812 -49.22 17.28 -2.22
N ARG A 813 -49.88 16.24 -1.72
CA ARG A 813 -50.78 16.36 -0.58
C ARG A 813 -50.29 15.55 0.60
N TYR A 814 -50.47 16.06 1.81
CA TYR A 814 -50.08 15.40 3.05
C TYR A 814 -51.12 15.62 4.15
N ARG A 815 -51.15 14.72 5.13
CA ARG A 815 -52.01 14.82 6.32
C ARG A 815 -51.48 13.98 7.48
N VAL A 816 -51.97 14.24 8.68
CA VAL A 816 -51.75 13.36 9.84
C VAL A 816 -52.39 12.00 9.54
N VAL A 817 -51.68 10.91 9.81
CA VAL A 817 -52.17 9.53 9.59
C VAL A 817 -53.50 9.34 10.32
N GLY A 818 -54.53 8.92 9.58
CA GLY A 818 -55.89 8.71 10.10
C GLY A 818 -56.82 9.94 10.03
N SER A 819 -56.32 11.11 9.62
CA SER A 819 -57.17 12.28 9.33
C SER A 819 -57.93 12.12 8.01
N SER A 820 -59.14 12.69 7.89
CA SER A 820 -59.87 12.73 6.62
C SER A 820 -59.45 13.89 5.71
N SER A 821 -58.82 14.94 6.27
CA SER A 821 -58.52 16.19 5.57
C SER A 821 -57.08 16.23 5.05
N TRP A 822 -56.90 16.51 3.76
CA TRP A 822 -55.59 16.66 3.10
C TRP A 822 -55.21 18.13 2.92
N THR A 823 -53.94 18.45 3.15
CA THR A 823 -53.33 19.72 2.74
C THR A 823 -52.56 19.51 1.44
N THR A 824 -52.86 20.30 0.41
CA THR A 824 -52.23 20.19 -0.92
C THR A 824 -51.31 21.38 -1.18
N ILE A 825 -50.13 21.09 -1.71
CA ILE A 825 -49.14 22.05 -2.19
C ILE A 825 -48.94 21.77 -3.68
N SER A 826 -49.11 22.81 -4.50
CA SER A 826 -49.09 22.72 -5.96
C SER A 826 -47.87 23.41 -6.56
N THR A 827 -47.68 23.26 -7.88
CA THR A 827 -46.61 23.93 -8.65
C THR A 827 -45.18 23.58 -8.17
N LEU A 828 -44.98 22.32 -7.79
CA LEU A 828 -43.71 21.83 -7.25
C LEU A 828 -42.77 21.28 -8.34
N GLY A 829 -41.47 21.31 -8.04
CA GLY A 829 -40.43 20.56 -8.76
C GLY A 829 -40.39 19.09 -8.33
N THR A 830 -39.21 18.52 -8.10
CA THR A 830 -39.03 17.09 -7.72
C THR A 830 -38.94 16.83 -6.22
N ASN A 831 -39.02 17.88 -5.42
CA ASN A 831 -39.00 17.78 -3.97
C ASN A 831 -39.81 18.91 -3.35
N VAL A 832 -40.24 18.70 -2.11
CA VAL A 832 -40.84 19.75 -1.27
C VAL A 832 -40.40 19.57 0.17
N THR A 833 -40.09 20.70 0.83
CA THR A 833 -39.90 20.71 2.28
C THR A 833 -41.19 21.14 2.95
N LEU A 834 -41.82 20.22 3.65
CA LEU A 834 -42.97 20.51 4.51
C LEU A 834 -42.47 21.22 5.77
N THR A 835 -43.15 22.29 6.18
CA THR A 835 -42.84 23.08 7.39
C THR A 835 -44.10 23.31 8.21
N GLY A 836 -43.97 23.66 9.49
CA GLY A 836 -45.11 23.89 10.38
C GLY A 836 -45.81 22.59 10.83
N LEU A 837 -45.14 21.45 10.71
CA LEU A 837 -45.65 20.17 11.18
C LEU A 837 -45.68 20.12 12.71
N THR A 838 -46.63 19.37 13.27
CA THR A 838 -46.75 19.15 14.70
C THR A 838 -45.71 18.12 15.14
N ASN A 839 -45.09 18.31 16.29
CA ASN A 839 -44.11 17.39 16.88
C ASN A 839 -44.74 16.03 17.26
N TYR A 840 -43.96 14.94 17.30
CA TYR A 840 -44.42 13.58 17.64
C TYR A 840 -45.63 13.06 16.83
N THR A 841 -45.77 13.52 15.59
CA THR A 841 -46.96 13.26 14.77
C THR A 841 -46.59 12.52 13.49
N SER A 842 -47.28 11.41 13.21
CA SER A 842 -47.10 10.66 11.96
C SER A 842 -47.90 11.26 10.82
N TYR A 843 -47.26 11.46 9.68
CA TYR A 843 -47.85 11.99 8.45
C TYR A 843 -47.78 10.97 7.31
N GLU A 844 -48.83 10.98 6.49
CA GLU A 844 -48.86 10.33 5.17
C GLU A 844 -48.90 11.38 4.07
N TRP A 845 -48.33 11.06 2.91
CA TRP A 845 -48.25 11.97 1.77
C TRP A 845 -48.40 11.25 0.44
N GLN A 846 -48.84 12.00 -0.58
CA GLN A 846 -49.03 11.51 -1.93
C GLN A 846 -48.64 12.60 -2.93
N VAL A 847 -48.20 12.19 -4.12
CA VAL A 847 -47.77 13.11 -5.20
C VAL A 847 -48.45 12.74 -6.52
N ARG A 848 -48.79 13.74 -7.33
CA ARG A 848 -49.25 13.56 -8.72
C ARG A 848 -48.51 14.49 -9.66
N THR A 849 -48.43 14.10 -10.92
CA THR A 849 -47.98 14.96 -12.02
C THR A 849 -49.17 15.80 -12.52
N VAL A 850 -48.98 17.10 -12.66
CA VAL A 850 -49.89 18.01 -13.36
C VAL A 850 -49.29 18.28 -14.72
N CYS A 851 -49.97 17.80 -15.77
CA CYS A 851 -49.44 17.87 -17.13
C CYS A 851 -49.73 19.23 -17.79
N TYR A 852 -50.84 19.89 -17.42
CA TYR A 852 -51.19 21.28 -17.75
C TYR A 852 -52.43 21.70 -16.92
N GLU A 853 -52.90 22.95 -17.04
CA GLU A 853 -53.87 23.60 -16.12
C GLU A 853 -55.11 22.77 -15.75
N ASN A 854 -55.61 21.91 -16.66
CA ASN A 854 -56.85 21.15 -16.46
C ASN A 854 -56.69 19.62 -16.52
N GLU A 855 -55.47 19.08 -16.62
CA GLU A 855 -55.23 17.63 -16.66
C GLU A 855 -54.12 17.22 -15.68
N SER A 856 -54.44 16.29 -14.78
CA SER A 856 -53.50 15.74 -13.81
C SER A 856 -53.61 14.22 -13.76
N ALA A 857 -52.48 13.57 -13.52
CA ALA A 857 -52.45 12.15 -13.23
C ALA A 857 -53.05 11.85 -11.83
N GLY A 858 -53.28 10.58 -11.53
CA GLY A 858 -53.69 10.14 -10.18
C GLY A 858 -52.59 10.39 -9.12
N PHE A 859 -53.00 10.54 -7.85
CA PHE A 859 -52.08 10.62 -6.71
C PHE A 859 -51.47 9.25 -6.41
N THR A 860 -50.15 9.21 -6.24
CA THR A 860 -49.37 8.02 -5.86
C THR A 860 -48.82 8.22 -4.45
N ALA A 861 -48.98 7.22 -3.58
CA ALA A 861 -48.60 7.32 -2.17
C ALA A 861 -47.09 7.14 -1.95
N GLY A 862 -46.51 7.98 -1.10
CA GLY A 862 -45.13 7.86 -0.61
C GLY A 862 -45.03 7.21 0.76
N PRO A 863 -43.80 6.93 1.25
CA PRO A 863 -43.59 6.36 2.58
C PRO A 863 -43.96 7.35 3.70
N ASN A 864 -44.64 6.86 4.73
CA ASN A 864 -45.03 7.64 5.90
C ASN A 864 -43.81 8.07 6.73
N PHE A 865 -43.93 9.18 7.48
CA PHE A 865 -42.87 9.67 8.38
C PHE A 865 -43.45 10.22 9.69
N THR A 866 -42.64 10.28 10.75
CA THR A 866 -43.06 10.83 12.06
C THR A 866 -42.10 11.92 12.49
N THR A 867 -42.63 13.11 12.76
CA THR A 867 -41.86 14.23 13.33
C THR A 867 -41.46 13.89 14.77
N LEU A 868 -40.24 14.26 15.19
CA LEU A 868 -39.74 13.93 16.52
C LEU A 868 -38.75 14.99 17.00
N CYS A 869 -39.00 15.56 18.17
CA CYS A 869 -38.00 16.37 18.86
C CYS A 869 -37.08 15.49 19.71
N ARG A 870 -35.77 15.68 19.57
CA ARG A 870 -34.74 14.89 20.26
C ARG A 870 -33.52 15.74 20.61
N ALA A 871 -32.65 15.22 21.48
CA ALA A 871 -31.29 15.74 21.59
C ALA A 871 -30.52 15.42 20.29
N PRO A 872 -29.64 16.32 19.78
CA PRO A 872 -28.80 16.04 18.63
C PRO A 872 -27.97 14.79 18.87
N ILE A 873 -28.07 13.80 17.98
CA ILE A 873 -27.33 12.55 18.08
C ILE A 873 -25.88 12.79 17.65
N PHE A 874 -25.69 13.56 16.59
CA PHE A 874 -24.37 13.94 16.09
C PHE A 874 -23.92 15.26 16.72
N ARG A 875 -22.81 15.19 17.45
CA ARG A 875 -22.17 16.32 18.13
C ARG A 875 -20.66 16.16 18.02
N VAL A 876 -19.96 17.23 17.66
CA VAL A 876 -18.50 17.23 17.54
C VAL A 876 -17.95 18.55 18.09
N ALA A 877 -16.80 18.48 18.73
CA ALA A 877 -16.04 19.64 19.16
C ALA A 877 -14.74 19.70 18.36
N SER A 878 -14.45 20.84 17.76
CA SER A 878 -13.19 21.14 17.09
C SER A 878 -12.37 22.06 17.99
N PRO A 879 -11.49 21.51 18.86
CA PRO A 879 -10.69 22.32 19.76
C PRO A 879 -9.67 23.19 19.03
N GLN A 880 -9.33 24.31 19.64
CA GLN A 880 -8.22 25.20 19.34
C GLN A 880 -7.41 25.39 20.64
N VAL A 881 -6.41 26.28 20.64
CA VAL A 881 -5.58 26.53 21.84
C VAL A 881 -6.39 27.10 23.02
N THR A 882 -7.22 28.12 22.79
CA THR A 882 -8.04 28.79 23.84
C THR A 882 -9.52 28.86 23.48
N ALA A 883 -9.94 28.10 22.47
CA ALA A 883 -11.32 28.04 22.02
C ALA A 883 -11.71 26.64 21.56
N ALA A 884 -12.99 26.39 21.36
CA ALA A 884 -13.47 25.20 20.68
C ALA A 884 -14.78 25.51 19.93
N THR A 885 -14.86 25.09 18.68
CA THR A 885 -16.10 25.16 17.90
C THR A 885 -16.91 23.90 18.14
N LEU A 886 -18.04 24.04 18.81
CA LEU A 886 -18.99 22.97 19.04
C LEU A 886 -19.98 22.95 17.88
N ASN A 887 -20.19 21.79 17.26
CA ASN A 887 -21.12 21.61 16.14
C ASN A 887 -22.07 20.45 16.42
N TRP A 888 -23.31 20.55 15.97
CA TRP A 888 -24.32 19.50 16.10
C TRP A 888 -25.31 19.50 14.94
N GLU A 889 -26.10 18.43 14.82
CA GLU A 889 -27.18 18.37 13.82
C GLU A 889 -28.32 19.36 14.14
N LEU A 890 -28.93 19.98 13.11
CA LEU A 890 -30.14 20.78 13.25
C LEU A 890 -31.36 19.87 13.50
N ILE A 891 -32.07 20.09 14.62
CA ILE A 891 -33.25 19.29 15.03
C ILE A 891 -34.59 19.91 14.59
N GLY A 892 -34.58 21.03 13.87
CA GLY A 892 -35.77 21.67 13.30
C GLY A 892 -35.64 23.17 13.11
N GLY A 893 -36.65 23.78 12.47
CA GLY A 893 -36.78 25.24 12.40
C GLY A 893 -37.28 25.80 13.73
N ASN A 894 -36.88 27.02 14.11
CA ASN A 894 -37.28 27.66 15.37
C ASN A 894 -37.00 26.82 16.65
N VAL A 895 -35.96 25.98 16.60
CA VAL A 895 -35.41 25.25 17.75
C VAL A 895 -34.27 26.08 18.33
N THR A 896 -34.15 26.10 19.65
CA THR A 896 -33.00 26.72 20.33
C THR A 896 -32.28 25.70 21.21
N TYR A 897 -31.02 25.95 21.53
CA TYR A 897 -30.19 25.03 22.30
C TYR A 897 -29.64 25.73 23.54
N ASN A 898 -29.64 25.02 24.67
CA ASN A 898 -28.86 25.40 25.84
C ASN A 898 -27.61 24.53 25.88
N ILE A 899 -26.44 25.14 25.77
CA ILE A 899 -25.15 24.46 25.81
C ILE A 899 -24.56 24.65 27.20
N GLN A 900 -24.02 23.59 27.79
CA GLN A 900 -23.26 23.66 29.02
C GLN A 900 -21.89 23.06 28.83
N TYR A 901 -20.87 23.70 29.39
CA TYR A 901 -19.51 23.16 29.41
C TYR A 901 -18.83 23.43 30.75
N ARG A 902 -17.88 22.58 31.12
CA ARG A 902 -17.06 22.71 32.33
C ARG A 902 -15.69 22.09 32.14
N LYS A 903 -14.73 22.50 32.95
CA LYS A 903 -13.43 21.81 33.03
C LYS A 903 -13.66 20.40 33.61
N SER A 904 -13.11 19.38 32.97
CA SER A 904 -13.28 17.99 33.41
C SER A 904 -12.83 17.82 34.86
N GLY A 905 -13.63 17.13 35.67
CA GLY A 905 -13.41 16.96 37.11
C GLY A 905 -13.92 18.08 38.02
N THR A 906 -14.55 19.13 37.47
CA THR A 906 -15.21 20.19 38.26
C THR A 906 -16.72 19.98 38.35
N THR A 907 -17.39 20.59 39.34
CA THR A 907 -18.84 20.42 39.55
C THR A 907 -19.68 21.52 38.89
N ASN A 908 -19.12 22.71 38.67
CA ASN A 908 -19.87 23.88 38.21
C ASN A 908 -19.89 23.97 36.67
N TRP A 909 -21.09 24.04 36.10
CA TRP A 909 -21.31 24.21 34.65
C TRP A 909 -21.42 25.69 34.26
N THR A 910 -20.74 26.07 33.19
CA THR A 910 -21.00 27.33 32.48
C THR A 910 -22.06 27.09 31.42
N THR A 911 -23.14 27.87 31.42
CA THR A 911 -24.29 27.68 30.51
C THR A 911 -24.41 28.82 29.50
N ILE A 912 -24.58 28.46 28.23
CA ILE A 912 -25.00 29.35 27.15
C ILE A 912 -26.43 28.99 26.79
N ASN A 913 -27.35 29.95 26.90
CA ASN A 913 -28.76 29.72 26.62
C ASN A 913 -29.17 30.25 25.25
N ASN A 914 -30.24 29.68 24.69
CA ASN A 914 -30.94 30.17 23.50
C ASN A 914 -30.07 30.26 22.24
N VAL A 915 -29.15 29.31 22.04
CA VAL A 915 -28.35 29.25 20.81
C VAL A 915 -29.26 28.83 19.65
N THR A 916 -29.29 29.65 18.59
CA THR A 916 -30.18 29.45 17.43
C THR A 916 -29.50 28.75 16.24
N SER A 917 -28.16 28.72 16.23
CA SER A 917 -27.35 28.03 15.22
C SER A 917 -26.98 26.61 15.66
N ALA A 918 -26.73 25.72 14.70
CA ALA A 918 -26.18 24.37 14.94
C ALA A 918 -24.66 24.33 15.21
N SER A 919 -24.11 25.49 15.59
CA SER A 919 -22.70 25.68 15.89
C SER A 919 -22.54 26.81 16.89
N TYR A 920 -21.58 26.68 17.80
CA TYR A 920 -21.19 27.72 18.74
C TYR A 920 -19.70 27.65 19.07
N ILE A 921 -19.03 28.79 19.07
CA ILE A 921 -17.62 28.89 19.44
C ILE A 921 -17.52 29.28 20.91
N VAL A 922 -16.97 28.38 21.71
CA VAL A 922 -16.60 28.67 23.10
C VAL A 922 -15.19 29.25 23.11
N THR A 923 -14.99 30.41 23.74
CA THR A 923 -13.70 31.11 23.83
C THR A 923 -13.23 31.25 25.28
N ASN A 924 -12.02 31.78 25.49
CA ASN A 924 -11.39 31.95 26.81
C ASN A 924 -11.21 30.63 27.59
N LEU A 925 -10.99 29.53 26.86
CA LEU A 925 -10.62 28.25 27.43
C LEU A 925 -9.12 28.24 27.76
N THR A 926 -8.75 27.44 28.76
CA THR A 926 -7.35 27.21 29.13
C THR A 926 -6.73 26.24 28.13
N ALA A 927 -5.49 26.49 27.69
CA ALA A 927 -4.75 25.57 26.83
C ALA A 927 -4.48 24.22 27.52
N ASN A 928 -4.27 23.17 26.73
CA ASN A 928 -3.99 21.80 27.19
C ASN A 928 -4.95 21.29 28.28
N THR A 929 -6.24 21.60 28.17
CA THR A 929 -7.23 21.33 29.21
C THR A 929 -8.43 20.58 28.64
N THR A 930 -8.81 19.48 29.29
CA THR A 930 -10.02 18.73 28.94
C THR A 930 -11.27 19.40 29.51
N TYR A 931 -12.25 19.61 28.64
CA TYR A 931 -13.58 20.10 28.95
C TYR A 931 -14.63 19.03 28.63
N GLU A 932 -15.65 18.99 29.48
CA GLU A 932 -16.87 18.24 29.25
C GLU A 932 -17.96 19.22 28.78
N TRP A 933 -18.74 18.84 27.78
CA TRP A 933 -19.87 19.64 27.29
C TRP A 933 -21.09 18.78 26.99
N GLN A 934 -22.26 19.38 27.13
CA GLN A 934 -23.56 18.80 26.84
C GLN A 934 -24.50 19.88 26.31
N LEU A 935 -25.59 19.49 25.66
CA LEU A 935 -26.59 20.45 25.21
C LEU A 935 -28.01 19.90 25.35
N ALA A 936 -28.95 20.79 25.64
CA ALA A 936 -30.39 20.52 25.69
C ALA A 936 -31.07 21.20 24.50
N THR A 937 -32.04 20.51 23.89
CA THR A 937 -32.85 21.04 22.79
C THR A 937 -34.13 21.64 23.34
N ILE A 938 -34.41 22.88 22.99
CA ILE A 938 -35.70 23.55 23.23
C ILE A 938 -36.45 23.56 21.91
N CYS A 939 -37.46 22.70 21.83
CA CYS A 939 -38.27 22.51 20.64
C CYS A 939 -39.18 23.72 20.38
N SER A 940 -39.74 23.82 19.18
CA SER A 940 -40.62 24.94 18.78
C SER A 940 -41.93 25.05 19.57
N ASP A 941 -42.33 23.99 20.30
CA ASP A 941 -43.46 23.96 21.22
C ASP A 941 -43.09 24.39 22.67
N GLY A 942 -41.84 24.80 22.88
CA GLY A 942 -41.30 25.23 24.18
C GLY A 942 -40.85 24.08 25.08
N ILE A 943 -41.00 22.83 24.65
CA ILE A 943 -40.55 21.66 25.42
C ILE A 943 -39.02 21.60 25.38
N THR A 944 -38.41 21.53 26.56
CA THR A 944 -36.97 21.30 26.70
C THR A 944 -36.71 19.81 26.89
N ILE A 945 -36.00 19.20 25.96
CA ILE A 945 -35.48 17.83 26.10
C ILE A 945 -34.23 17.90 26.96
N GLY A 946 -34.08 16.96 27.90
CA GLY A 946 -32.95 16.89 28.82
C GLY A 946 -31.60 16.92 28.11
N TYR A 947 -30.56 17.31 28.86
CA TYR A 947 -29.20 17.39 28.34
C TYR A 947 -28.76 16.05 27.73
N SER A 948 -28.10 16.15 26.58
CA SER A 948 -27.44 15.03 25.94
C SER A 948 -26.37 14.41 26.85
N GLN A 949 -25.97 13.17 26.56
CA GLN A 949 -24.82 12.56 27.23
C GLN A 949 -23.57 13.45 27.06
N GLY A 950 -22.80 13.62 28.15
CA GLY A 950 -21.60 14.43 28.16
C GLY A 950 -20.59 13.97 27.11
N ALA A 951 -20.02 14.93 26.39
CA ALA A 951 -18.95 14.72 25.43
C ALA A 951 -17.69 15.47 25.88
N ASN A 952 -16.51 14.89 25.65
CA ASN A 952 -15.25 15.50 26.05
C ASN A 952 -14.49 16.05 24.84
N PHE A 953 -13.79 17.16 25.03
CA PHE A 953 -12.75 17.63 24.13
C PHE A 953 -11.59 18.20 24.93
N THR A 954 -10.39 18.18 24.36
CA THR A 954 -9.19 18.75 24.98
C THR A 954 -8.66 19.87 24.10
N THR A 955 -8.48 21.06 24.66
CA THR A 955 -7.82 22.18 23.97
C THR A 955 -6.36 21.85 23.69
N TYR A 956 -5.79 22.41 22.61
CA TYR A 956 -4.39 22.18 22.27
C TYR A 956 -3.45 22.90 23.23
N ALA A 957 -2.22 22.40 23.36
CA ALA A 957 -1.19 23.05 24.17
C ALA A 957 -0.71 24.36 23.54
N CYS A 958 -0.19 25.26 24.36
CA CYS A 958 0.45 26.49 23.90
C CYS A 958 1.85 26.18 23.35
N ASP A 959 1.91 25.56 22.18
CA ASP A 959 3.16 25.12 21.57
C ASP A 959 3.86 26.23 20.79
N LYS A 960 5.16 26.03 20.51
CA LYS A 960 5.93 26.90 19.62
C LYS A 960 5.56 26.64 18.15
N PRO A 961 5.57 27.66 17.26
CA PRO A 961 5.29 27.46 15.84
C PRO A 961 6.40 26.67 15.14
N SER A 962 6.06 26.03 14.03
CA SER A 962 7.03 25.47 13.09
C SER A 962 7.55 26.57 12.17
N VAL A 963 8.87 26.63 12.00
CA VAL A 963 9.56 27.64 11.19
C VAL A 963 9.75 27.13 9.77
N ASN A 964 9.31 27.89 8.78
CA ASN A 964 9.55 27.59 7.36
C ASN A 964 10.70 28.45 6.82
N ALA A 965 11.29 28.03 5.70
CA ALA A 965 12.34 28.80 5.03
C ALA A 965 11.85 30.24 4.75
N ALA A 966 12.73 31.22 4.96
CA ALA A 966 12.47 32.57 4.52
C ALA A 966 12.38 32.61 2.99
N THR A 967 11.40 33.35 2.47
CA THR A 967 11.15 33.49 1.04
C THR A 967 11.22 34.97 0.64
N ASN A 968 11.12 35.28 -0.65
CA ASN A 968 11.15 36.65 -1.17
C ASN A 968 12.34 37.47 -0.63
N ILE A 969 13.52 36.82 -0.54
CA ILE A 969 14.74 37.44 -0.02
C ILE A 969 15.30 38.38 -1.08
N THR A 970 15.45 39.65 -0.72
CA THR A 970 16.03 40.69 -1.56
C THR A 970 17.40 41.10 -1.02
N THR A 971 17.95 42.19 -1.56
CA THR A 971 19.18 42.80 -1.02
C THR A 971 18.96 43.50 0.32
N ASN A 972 17.71 43.80 0.72
CA ASN A 972 17.41 44.57 1.94
C ASN A 972 16.18 44.09 2.74
N SER A 973 15.54 43.00 2.32
CA SER A 973 14.32 42.48 2.95
C SER A 973 14.21 40.96 2.83
N ALA A 974 13.37 40.36 3.67
CA ALA A 974 13.03 38.94 3.59
C ALA A 974 11.62 38.71 4.15
N GLN A 975 10.92 37.69 3.64
CA GLN A 975 9.67 37.22 4.19
C GLN A 975 9.92 36.03 5.12
N LEU A 976 9.59 36.19 6.40
CA LEU A 976 9.65 35.13 7.40
C LEU A 976 8.33 34.36 7.40
N ASN A 977 8.38 33.04 7.35
CA ASN A 977 7.20 32.18 7.20
C ASN A 977 7.13 31.17 8.36
N TRP A 978 5.96 30.97 8.94
CA TRP A 978 5.74 29.98 9.99
C TRP A 978 4.42 29.23 9.79
N TYR A 979 4.31 28.10 10.47
CA TYR A 979 3.11 27.28 10.52
C TYR A 979 2.73 27.02 11.98
N PHE A 980 1.44 27.14 12.29
CA PHE A 980 0.92 26.83 13.61
C PHE A 980 -0.47 26.19 13.47
N SER A 981 -0.62 24.98 14.01
CA SER A 981 -1.87 24.25 13.95
C SER A 981 -2.86 24.80 14.98
N TYR A 982 -4.11 24.96 14.56
CA TYR A 982 -5.25 25.31 15.43
C TYR A 982 -5.17 26.65 16.19
N PRO A 983 -4.75 27.77 15.54
CA PRO A 983 -4.76 29.07 16.20
C PRO A 983 -6.17 29.46 16.64
N SER A 984 -6.27 30.08 17.81
CA SER A 984 -7.47 30.76 18.28
C SER A 984 -7.48 32.22 17.79
N ALA A 985 -8.65 32.88 17.80
CA ALA A 985 -8.78 34.25 17.29
C ALA A 985 -7.91 35.28 18.05
N ASP A 986 -7.60 34.99 19.31
CA ASP A 986 -6.72 35.73 20.21
C ASP A 986 -5.26 35.25 20.18
N THR A 987 -4.94 34.17 19.46
CA THR A 987 -3.55 33.72 19.31
C THR A 987 -2.73 34.81 18.59
N ARG A 988 -1.59 35.17 19.20
CA ARG A 988 -0.60 36.10 18.63
C ARG A 988 0.74 35.42 18.52
N PHE A 989 1.61 35.96 17.69
CA PHE A 989 3.00 35.51 17.59
C PHE A 989 3.94 36.68 17.82
N GLN A 990 5.11 36.36 18.37
CA GLN A 990 6.22 37.28 18.51
C GLN A 990 7.42 36.68 17.80
N ALA A 991 7.96 37.40 16.82
CA ALA A 991 9.18 37.02 16.12
C ALA A 991 10.34 37.92 16.54
N ARG A 992 11.56 37.41 16.45
CA ARG A 992 12.77 38.23 16.62
C ARG A 992 13.84 37.82 15.63
N TYR A 993 14.63 38.77 15.16
CA TYR A 993 15.69 38.54 14.19
C TYR A 993 16.94 39.37 14.49
N ARG A 994 18.10 38.90 14.04
CA ARG A 994 19.40 39.61 14.12
C ARG A 994 20.38 39.11 13.08
N ALA A 995 21.42 39.89 12.79
CA ALA A 995 22.55 39.40 12.01
C ALA A 995 23.29 38.30 12.81
N VAL A 996 23.72 37.23 12.15
CA VAL A 996 24.48 36.14 12.80
C VAL A 996 25.75 36.74 13.42
N GLY A 997 25.91 36.58 14.74
CA GLY A 997 27.03 37.15 15.51
C GLY A 997 26.71 38.46 16.24
N ALA A 998 25.57 39.10 15.99
CA ALA A 998 25.11 40.23 16.80
C ALA A 998 24.55 39.76 18.15
N THR A 999 24.69 40.57 19.20
CA THR A 999 24.13 40.26 20.53
C THR A 999 22.65 40.61 20.64
N ASP A 1000 22.25 41.72 20.02
CA ASP A 1000 20.93 42.32 20.23
C ASP A 1000 19.90 41.79 19.22
N TRP A 1001 18.69 41.51 19.70
CA TRP A 1001 17.58 41.04 18.89
C TRP A 1001 16.62 42.19 18.56
N ILE A 1002 16.23 42.28 17.29
CA ILE A 1002 15.11 43.14 16.86
C ILE A 1002 13.82 42.31 16.97
N THR A 1003 12.84 42.81 17.72
CA THR A 1003 11.59 42.08 18.02
C THR A 1003 10.41 42.63 17.23
N LEU A 1004 9.54 41.73 16.79
CA LEU A 1004 8.30 41.98 16.08
C LEU A 1004 7.15 41.38 16.90
N ASP A 1005 6.25 42.23 17.35
CA ASP A 1005 5.17 41.87 18.25
C ASP A 1005 3.81 41.80 17.55
N ASN A 1006 2.85 41.14 18.23
CA ASN A 1006 1.43 41.13 17.86
C ASN A 1006 1.18 40.63 16.43
N LEU A 1007 2.00 39.68 15.97
CA LEU A 1007 1.83 39.07 14.66
C LEU A 1007 0.58 38.17 14.68
N MET A 1008 -0.22 38.25 13.62
CA MET A 1008 -1.44 37.47 13.48
C MET A 1008 -1.30 36.47 12.33
N SER A 1009 -2.10 35.40 12.39
CA SER A 1009 -2.24 34.45 11.29
C SER A 1009 -3.71 34.05 11.17
N THR A 1010 -4.28 34.18 9.97
CA THR A 1010 -5.69 33.90 9.68
C THR A 1010 -5.91 32.50 9.09
N SER A 1011 -4.81 31.76 8.87
CA SER A 1011 -4.78 30.38 8.39
C SER A 1011 -3.76 29.60 9.24
N SER A 1012 -3.61 28.30 9.08
CA SER A 1012 -2.52 27.58 9.74
C SER A 1012 -1.11 28.06 9.29
N LEU A 1013 -1.03 28.92 8.27
CA LEU A 1013 0.20 29.55 7.76
C LEU A 1013 0.24 31.04 8.09
N GLY A 1014 1.37 31.51 8.65
CA GLY A 1014 1.63 32.92 8.93
C GLY A 1014 2.90 33.42 8.24
N TYR A 1015 2.94 34.72 7.92
CA TYR A 1015 4.14 35.37 7.40
C TYR A 1015 4.27 36.82 7.86
N THR A 1016 5.50 37.33 7.86
CA THR A 1016 5.80 38.77 8.04
C THR A 1016 6.99 39.16 7.18
N ILE A 1017 7.03 40.42 6.72
CA ILE A 1017 8.13 40.95 5.90
C ILE A 1017 8.99 41.86 6.75
N ILE A 1018 10.29 41.56 6.82
CA ILE A 1018 11.29 42.40 7.48
C ILE A 1018 12.07 43.20 6.44
N ASN A 1019 12.29 44.49 6.71
CA ASN A 1019 12.94 45.45 5.81
C ASN A 1019 14.15 46.10 6.48
N GLY A 1020 14.99 46.78 5.69
CA GLY A 1020 16.15 47.53 6.20
C GLY A 1020 17.35 46.63 6.56
N LEU A 1021 17.42 45.44 5.97
CA LEU A 1021 18.50 44.50 6.19
C LEU A 1021 19.76 44.91 5.40
N ALA A 1022 20.93 44.74 6.01
CA ALA A 1022 22.21 44.89 5.31
C ALA A 1022 22.38 43.78 4.25
N SER A 1023 22.80 44.15 3.04
CA SER A 1023 22.95 43.24 1.89
C SER A 1023 24.08 42.23 2.07
N GLY A 1024 23.95 41.04 1.49
CA GLY A 1024 24.95 39.94 1.60
C GLY A 1024 25.13 39.38 3.02
N THR A 1025 24.33 39.83 3.98
CA THR A 1025 24.47 39.49 5.40
C THR A 1025 23.54 38.33 5.76
N THR A 1026 24.06 37.38 6.55
CA THR A 1026 23.28 36.27 7.10
C THR A 1026 22.56 36.70 8.38
N TYR A 1027 21.25 36.48 8.42
CA TYR A 1027 20.39 36.71 9.57
C TYR A 1027 19.92 35.39 10.16
N GLU A 1028 19.68 35.40 11.47
CA GLU A 1028 18.96 34.35 12.19
C GLU A 1028 17.70 34.93 12.83
N TRP A 1029 16.64 34.11 12.90
CA TRP A 1029 15.35 34.50 13.43
C TRP A 1029 14.69 33.39 14.24
N GLN A 1030 13.85 33.79 15.19
CA GLN A 1030 13.08 32.91 16.05
C GLN A 1030 11.64 33.43 16.16
N ILE A 1031 10.71 32.57 16.52
CA ILE A 1031 9.31 32.92 16.74
C ILE A 1031 8.74 32.15 17.92
N ARG A 1032 7.78 32.72 18.63
CA ARG A 1032 6.97 32.03 19.64
C ARG A 1032 5.50 32.36 19.50
N THR A 1033 4.67 31.51 20.10
CA THR A 1033 3.22 31.71 20.22
C THR A 1033 2.91 32.39 21.54
N ILE A 1034 1.99 33.34 21.51
CA ILE A 1034 1.39 33.99 22.66
C ILE A 1034 -0.08 33.55 22.66
N CYS A 1035 -0.42 32.64 23.57
CA CYS A 1035 -1.73 31.99 23.62
C CYS A 1035 -2.70 32.76 24.52
N SER A 1036 -2.19 33.46 25.53
CA SER A 1036 -2.96 34.38 26.36
C SER A 1036 -2.05 35.48 26.92
N ALA A 1037 -2.62 36.44 27.67
CA ALA A 1037 -1.84 37.48 28.35
C ALA A 1037 -0.82 36.92 29.37
N SER A 1038 -1.03 35.70 29.88
CA SER A 1038 -0.19 35.06 30.89
C SER A 1038 0.52 33.80 30.41
N GLU A 1039 0.30 33.37 29.17
CA GLU A 1039 0.81 32.09 28.65
C GLU A 1039 1.41 32.27 27.25
N SER A 1040 2.69 31.93 27.10
CA SER A 1040 3.42 31.94 25.83
C SER A 1040 4.37 30.75 25.77
N SER A 1041 4.59 30.22 24.57
CA SER A 1041 5.64 29.23 24.35
C SER A 1041 7.03 29.85 24.40
N ASP A 1042 8.05 28.99 24.51
CA ASP A 1042 9.43 29.38 24.27
C ASP A 1042 9.65 29.77 22.79
N PHE A 1043 10.65 30.63 22.55
CA PHE A 1043 11.12 30.89 21.18
C PHE A 1043 11.65 29.62 20.52
N THR A 1044 11.35 29.47 19.22
CA THR A 1044 11.89 28.38 18.40
C THR A 1044 13.41 28.33 18.46
N THR A 1045 13.96 27.13 18.45
CA THR A 1045 15.42 26.91 18.45
C THR A 1045 16.00 27.26 17.09
N ILE A 1046 17.19 27.86 17.07
CA ILE A 1046 17.90 28.16 15.83
C ILE A 1046 18.55 26.86 15.31
N SER A 1047 17.95 26.22 14.31
CA SER A 1047 18.53 25.09 13.54
C SER A 1047 18.82 25.52 12.09
N THR A 1048 19.95 25.06 11.53
CA THR A 1048 20.73 25.79 10.52
C THR A 1048 20.24 25.72 9.06
N SER A 1049 18.95 25.56 8.79
CA SER A 1049 18.40 25.64 7.42
C SER A 1049 17.12 26.48 7.27
N TYR A 1050 16.26 26.57 8.31
CA TYR A 1050 14.98 27.32 8.22
C TYR A 1050 14.95 28.60 9.07
N SER A 1051 15.73 28.63 10.15
CA SER A 1051 15.86 29.78 11.05
C SER A 1051 16.96 30.76 10.63
N ARG A 1052 17.62 30.52 9.48
CA ARG A 1052 18.68 31.36 8.92
C ARG A 1052 18.42 31.64 7.45
N PHE A 1053 18.73 32.86 7.03
CA PHE A 1053 18.70 33.27 5.62
C PHE A 1053 19.79 34.29 5.35
N GLN A 1054 20.26 34.39 4.10
CA GLN A 1054 21.24 35.38 3.69
C GLN A 1054 20.59 36.33 2.69
N THR A 1055 20.65 37.63 2.96
CA THR A 1055 20.22 38.65 2.00
C THR A 1055 21.08 38.59 0.75
N LEU A 1056 20.49 38.92 -0.40
CA LEU A 1056 21.23 38.86 -1.66
C LEU A 1056 22.36 39.89 -1.67
N THR A 1057 23.50 39.51 -2.24
CA THR A 1057 24.56 40.46 -2.56
C THR A 1057 24.12 41.36 -3.73
N PRO A 1058 24.40 42.67 -3.68
CA PRO A 1058 24.09 43.57 -4.78
C PRO A 1058 24.82 43.11 -6.05
N CYS A 1059 24.09 42.97 -7.16
CA CYS A 1059 24.63 42.67 -8.48
C CYS A 1059 24.40 43.88 -9.40
N PRO A 1060 25.33 44.86 -9.46
CA PRO A 1060 25.09 46.13 -10.13
C PRO A 1060 24.90 46.01 -11.65
N ILE A 1061 25.42 44.95 -12.28
CA ILE A 1061 25.22 44.64 -13.70
C ILE A 1061 24.97 43.13 -13.84
N MET A 1062 23.72 42.73 -14.03
CA MET A 1062 23.36 41.34 -14.32
C MET A 1062 23.19 41.15 -15.83
N TYR A 1063 23.81 40.13 -16.43
CA TYR A 1063 23.68 39.87 -17.86
C TYR A 1063 23.69 38.39 -18.20
N THR A 1064 23.10 38.00 -19.33
CA THR A 1064 23.10 36.60 -19.74
C THR A 1064 24.48 36.17 -20.26
N ILE A 1065 25.03 35.08 -19.72
CA ILE A 1065 26.36 34.56 -20.10
C ILE A 1065 26.30 33.45 -21.16
N GLN A 1066 25.13 32.83 -21.34
CA GLN A 1066 24.86 31.80 -22.34
C GLN A 1066 23.39 31.78 -22.75
N THR A 1067 23.07 31.07 -23.83
CA THR A 1067 21.67 30.78 -24.19
C THR A 1067 21.09 29.79 -23.20
N GLY A 1068 19.93 30.09 -22.60
CA GLY A 1068 19.38 29.24 -21.55
C GLY A 1068 17.98 29.65 -21.10
N LEU A 1069 17.49 29.01 -20.03
CA LEU A 1069 16.21 29.34 -19.43
C LEU A 1069 16.34 30.51 -18.44
N TRP A 1070 15.29 31.33 -18.32
CA TRP A 1070 15.25 32.46 -17.40
C TRP A 1070 15.41 32.03 -15.94
N ASN A 1071 14.81 30.88 -15.59
CA ASN A 1071 14.84 30.30 -14.26
C ASN A 1071 16.08 29.42 -13.99
N ASP A 1072 17.07 29.42 -14.88
CA ASP A 1072 18.35 28.74 -14.68
C ASP A 1072 19.41 29.74 -14.19
N PRO A 1073 19.93 29.61 -12.95
CA PRO A 1073 20.97 30.48 -12.40
C PRO A 1073 22.23 30.57 -13.27
N SER A 1074 22.59 29.48 -13.97
CA SER A 1074 23.79 29.41 -14.81
C SER A 1074 23.69 30.27 -16.07
N THR A 1075 22.48 30.71 -16.43
CA THR A 1075 22.25 31.65 -17.54
C THR A 1075 22.76 33.05 -17.21
N TRP A 1076 22.92 33.41 -15.93
CA TRP A 1076 23.13 34.79 -15.46
C TRP A 1076 24.52 35.01 -14.87
N SER A 1077 25.11 36.18 -15.13
CA SER A 1077 26.47 36.56 -14.71
C SER A 1077 26.71 36.53 -13.19
N CYS A 1078 25.65 36.64 -12.40
CA CYS A 1078 25.71 36.60 -10.95
C CYS A 1078 25.32 35.22 -10.37
N ASN A 1079 25.24 34.19 -11.22
CA ASN A 1079 24.91 32.81 -10.88
C ASN A 1079 23.65 32.67 -9.99
N ARG A 1080 22.66 33.54 -10.23
CA ARG A 1080 21.33 33.56 -9.58
C ARG A 1080 20.28 34.11 -10.52
N ILE A 1081 19.02 33.75 -10.29
CA ILE A 1081 17.88 34.23 -11.09
C ILE A 1081 17.64 35.73 -10.80
N PRO A 1082 17.34 36.56 -11.81
CA PRO A 1082 16.96 37.95 -11.63
C PRO A 1082 15.72 38.13 -10.75
N THR A 1083 15.75 39.15 -9.91
CA THR A 1083 14.65 39.60 -9.04
C THR A 1083 14.11 40.95 -9.50
N SER A 1084 13.02 41.43 -8.89
CA SER A 1084 12.44 42.75 -9.19
C SER A 1084 13.36 43.95 -8.95
N ASP A 1085 14.50 43.76 -8.26
CA ASP A 1085 15.49 44.81 -8.01
C ASP A 1085 16.61 44.86 -9.08
N ASP A 1086 16.75 43.77 -9.86
CA ASP A 1086 17.89 43.61 -10.76
C ASP A 1086 17.64 44.27 -12.13
N ALA A 1087 18.59 45.10 -12.57
CA ALA A 1087 18.67 45.53 -13.96
C ALA A 1087 19.42 44.47 -14.77
N VAL A 1088 18.79 43.89 -15.78
CA VAL A 1088 19.38 42.81 -16.59
C VAL A 1088 19.69 43.24 -18.02
N GLN A 1089 20.82 42.78 -18.55
CA GLN A 1089 21.23 42.93 -19.95
C GLN A 1089 21.20 41.56 -20.66
N ILE A 1090 20.43 41.45 -21.74
CA ILE A 1090 20.30 40.21 -22.52
C ILE A 1090 21.36 40.20 -23.63
N LYS A 1091 22.46 39.47 -23.40
CA LYS A 1091 23.56 39.27 -24.38
C LYS A 1091 23.45 37.97 -25.18
N HIS A 1092 22.73 37.01 -24.63
CA HIS A 1092 22.40 35.71 -25.19
C HIS A 1092 20.89 35.46 -25.08
N ALA A 1093 20.33 34.67 -25.99
CA ALA A 1093 18.89 34.42 -26.02
C ALA A 1093 18.44 33.69 -24.75
N VAL A 1094 17.36 34.16 -24.13
CA VAL A 1094 16.83 33.55 -22.91
C VAL A 1094 15.36 33.19 -23.09
N ILE A 1095 14.95 32.03 -22.59
CA ILE A 1095 13.57 31.54 -22.71
C ILE A 1095 12.93 31.56 -21.32
N ILE A 1096 11.81 32.27 -21.17
CA ILE A 1096 10.96 32.20 -19.99
C ILE A 1096 10.09 30.93 -20.13
N PRO A 1097 10.21 29.96 -19.22
CA PRO A 1097 9.46 28.70 -19.31
C PRO A 1097 7.93 28.90 -19.31
N ALA A 1098 7.19 27.91 -19.83
CA ALA A 1098 5.74 27.92 -19.82
C ALA A 1098 5.16 28.09 -18.40
N SER A 1099 4.10 28.88 -18.25
CA SER A 1099 3.44 29.21 -16.98
C SER A 1099 4.34 29.86 -15.90
N TYR A 1100 5.53 30.34 -16.25
CA TYR A 1100 6.47 30.97 -15.31
C TYR A 1100 6.35 32.50 -15.30
N ILE A 1101 6.48 33.14 -14.14
CA ILE A 1101 6.52 34.61 -13.98
C ILE A 1101 7.97 35.06 -13.69
N ALA A 1102 8.65 35.56 -14.72
CA ALA A 1102 9.97 36.17 -14.60
C ALA A 1102 9.89 37.55 -13.95
N ASN A 1103 10.88 37.94 -13.13
CA ASN A 1103 10.95 39.26 -12.50
C ASN A 1103 12.26 39.97 -12.88
N ALA A 1104 12.19 41.28 -13.14
CA ALA A 1104 13.36 42.15 -13.31
C ALA A 1104 12.98 43.60 -12.95
N ARG A 1105 13.92 44.44 -12.54
CA ARG A 1105 13.67 45.89 -12.43
C ARG A 1105 13.53 46.53 -13.81
N ARG A 1106 14.48 46.23 -14.70
CA ARG A 1106 14.48 46.66 -16.10
C ARG A 1106 15.27 45.67 -16.96
N ILE A 1107 14.93 45.60 -18.25
CA ILE A 1107 15.60 44.72 -19.23
C ILE A 1107 16.13 45.55 -20.38
N ASN A 1108 17.40 45.35 -20.69
CA ASN A 1108 18.07 45.92 -21.84
C ASN A 1108 18.54 44.80 -22.78
N TYR A 1109 18.58 45.04 -24.09
CA TYR A 1109 18.91 44.03 -25.10
C TYR A 1109 20.16 44.42 -25.91
N ASP A 1110 21.07 43.47 -26.10
CA ASP A 1110 22.11 43.59 -27.14
C ASP A 1110 21.49 43.35 -28.52
N ALA A 1111 22.10 43.93 -29.56
CA ALA A 1111 21.58 43.85 -30.93
C ALA A 1111 21.36 42.40 -31.39
N GLY A 1112 20.15 42.10 -31.88
CA GLY A 1112 19.77 40.77 -32.38
C GLY A 1112 19.46 39.72 -31.30
N LYS A 1113 19.37 40.10 -30.02
CA LYS A 1113 19.01 39.20 -28.92
C LYS A 1113 17.55 39.34 -28.52
N ALA A 1114 16.97 38.25 -28.03
CA ALA A 1114 15.55 38.19 -27.69
C ALA A 1114 15.30 37.38 -26.42
N VAL A 1115 14.25 37.78 -25.70
CA VAL A 1115 13.61 36.97 -24.65
C VAL A 1115 12.43 36.26 -25.30
N LYS A 1116 12.38 34.93 -25.23
CA LYS A 1116 11.27 34.12 -25.74
C LYS A 1116 10.36 33.68 -24.61
N TYR A 1117 9.06 33.58 -24.87
CA TYR A 1117 8.05 33.19 -23.89
C TYR A 1117 7.51 31.79 -24.23
N GLY A 1118 7.50 30.90 -23.26
CA GLY A 1118 6.71 29.68 -23.32
C GLY A 1118 5.20 29.96 -23.18
N THR A 1119 4.37 28.95 -23.40
CA THR A 1119 2.91 29.06 -23.27
C THR A 1119 2.53 29.56 -21.86
N ASP A 1120 1.69 30.61 -21.78
CA ASP A 1120 1.26 31.26 -20.53
C ASP A 1120 2.37 31.86 -19.65
N ALA A 1121 3.59 32.01 -20.17
CA ALA A 1121 4.69 32.68 -19.48
C ALA A 1121 4.44 34.18 -19.35
N ARG A 1122 4.88 34.78 -18.24
CA ARG A 1122 4.77 36.23 -17.98
C ARG A 1122 6.12 36.79 -17.54
N LEU A 1123 6.33 38.07 -17.84
CA LEU A 1123 7.46 38.83 -17.33
C LEU A 1123 6.90 40.05 -16.59
N LYS A 1124 7.32 40.22 -15.35
CA LYS A 1124 6.98 41.35 -14.50
C LYS A 1124 8.20 42.25 -14.36
N THR A 1125 8.13 43.44 -14.96
CA THR A 1125 9.14 44.48 -14.79
C THR A 1125 8.70 45.49 -13.73
N GLY A 1126 9.61 45.92 -12.86
CA GLY A 1126 9.31 46.87 -11.79
C GLY A 1126 9.20 48.32 -12.28
N PHE A 1127 7.97 48.83 -12.35
CA PHE A 1127 7.59 50.19 -11.92
C PHE A 1127 6.20 50.13 -11.30
#